data_AF-A0A1G5SGK5-F1
#
_entry.id   AF-A0A1G5SGK5-F1
#
_cell.length_a   1.000
_cell.length_b   1.000
_cell.length_c   1.000
_cell.angle_alpha   90.00
_cell.angle_beta   90.00
_cell.angle_gamma   90.00
#
_symmetry.space_group_name_H-M   'P 1'
#
loop_
_entity.id
_entity.type
_entity.pdbx_description
1 polymer ?
#
loop_
_entity_poly.entity_id
_entity_poly.type
_entity_poly.pdbx_seq_one_letter_code
_entity_poly.pdbx_strand_id
1 'polypeptide(L)'
;MALTANESNIFKLVAGLFNGAPGKNIQTDLSSIVAAGTSLSELANILVGTLEFQSIVPTGQAAQADFLLTNFGFDPAATDDATTVAKAFVNDNFGLGLGQLAYLAVEFLNTTTDPVFADAAALLNNKALVAGVHADNVDAIAGVAAGQAAFVGVTASGPTTAEAALALLEDNGVVVPDPGQPGQTFTLTTGTDNLVGTADNDTFIAGESAGATTFTVGDQIDGGAGNDTLNWVQTAAITAVPVGSKVTSVETVNVTSGSDITLDTTSSFADTTALNTNTSGANQTITAAATQNVTATVAAQAAKLVAVNGGDNVTINATGVTTGTTTVGATTAAAGDVTVNVTSSTAGTTGAIAVTGGDTVTVTSKAANAVNTTVTQSAVTVTGDANTASVTVNQDAAATAAATVAGKIAGAVGITDANATSATAAGTIETVTLNNFAAATIDSSAISTVNLSGTATSLGIGRGGLTATPTANTLAVNVNDLTMTGALADSEAAADDGFTTVNITSSTAASSVGSMAFADATTLNISGDAKFTSAGETLTAVTAINVTNTAGASLGSAIAAGVSFTGGAGDDSVSLSSGFTKAITMGAGNDTVIYGGAAGTGGSVAAGDGVDTIVMTSAQAAVADNDATFNSKFTGFEVLELSDALAAGATLDLAGINNVSTVVLNAGGANATSSVISNLASGGTIKQTGDGTGVVVQVKDATFNAGDVLNLELSKSGGVLAAGQITAAGVETININVADANTTDTSAAAIHSASLVATGATTVNVSGNNGLNLTNDAGNTAITTFDASGVVANSTATVIDTAANLAVTFASANTDASATVAITGGEGNDTLTGNAGIDVINGGSGADVITGGLGADVLTGGAGADTFAFATNGSIVGTSLDKIADFNTGGSDILTFGANTVLQAADTTALVAGSNVQQSAGGLVTFHANDNTFALKVAAIQADTQLDAANSTAFFEDAGNTYVYNAGAATGNIDDQIVELTGVTGLATITAGAATTIA
;
A
#
# COMPACT_ATOMS: atom_id res chain seq x y z
N MET A 1 30.44 14.51 26.80
CA MET A 1 29.91 13.15 26.60
C MET A 1 28.83 12.87 27.64
N ALA A 2 27.68 12.31 27.27
CA ALA A 2 26.65 11.92 28.23
C ALA A 2 26.77 10.40 28.47
N LEU A 3 27.16 9.99 29.67
CA LEU A 3 27.18 8.58 30.07
C LEU A 3 25.76 8.01 29.97
N THR A 4 25.61 6.79 29.44
CA THR A 4 24.32 6.11 29.56
C THR A 4 24.00 5.85 31.03
N ALA A 5 22.72 5.72 31.38
CA ALA A 5 22.31 5.47 32.76
C ALA A 5 22.94 4.18 33.35
N ASN A 6 23.13 3.17 32.51
CA ASN A 6 23.75 1.90 32.91
C ASN A 6 25.26 2.06 33.15
N GLU A 7 25.98 2.73 32.27
CA GLU A 7 27.43 2.99 32.44
C GLU A 7 27.70 3.85 33.69
N SER A 8 26.91 4.91 33.90
CA SER A 8 27.02 5.75 35.09
C SER A 8 26.87 4.94 36.38
N ASN A 9 25.90 4.02 36.44
CA ASN A 9 25.68 3.19 37.61
C ASN A 9 26.77 2.14 37.83
N ILE A 10 27.34 1.57 36.76
CA ILE A 10 28.51 0.68 36.84
C ILE A 10 29.70 1.44 37.43
N PHE A 11 30.00 2.64 36.94
CA PHE A 11 31.10 3.45 37.47
C PHE A 11 30.90 3.83 38.94
N LYS A 12 29.69 4.20 39.35
CA LYS A 12 29.37 4.50 40.75
C LYS A 12 29.59 3.30 41.66
N LEU A 13 29.21 2.11 41.19
CA LEU A 13 29.40 0.86 41.94
C LEU A 13 30.88 0.52 42.10
N VAL A 14 31.66 0.63 41.01
CA VAL A 14 33.13 0.42 41.05
C VAL A 14 33.80 1.46 41.96
N ALA A 15 33.39 2.72 41.88
CA ALA A 15 33.89 3.77 42.77
C ALA A 15 33.53 3.52 44.25
N GLY A 16 32.33 3.04 44.55
CA GLY A 16 31.90 2.71 45.91
C GLY A 16 32.63 1.51 46.51
N LEU A 17 33.02 0.52 45.70
CA LEU A 17 33.74 -0.67 46.17
C LEU A 17 35.27 -0.48 46.20
N PHE A 18 35.86 0.06 45.15
CA PHE A 18 37.32 0.12 44.99
C PHE A 18 37.92 1.48 45.27
N ASN A 19 37.09 2.53 45.32
CA ASN A 19 37.53 3.93 45.30
C ASN A 19 38.52 4.22 44.17
N GLY A 20 38.32 3.62 43.00
CA GLY A 20 39.16 3.82 41.83
C GLY A 20 38.40 3.77 40.51
N ALA A 21 38.99 4.37 39.48
CA ALA A 21 38.49 4.35 38.11
C ALA A 21 39.01 3.11 37.33
N PRO A 22 38.14 2.40 36.60
CA PRO A 22 38.56 1.32 35.71
C PRO A 22 39.15 1.86 34.39
N GLY A 23 39.85 1.01 33.63
CA GLY A 23 40.22 1.27 32.23
C GLY A 23 39.16 0.75 31.24
N LYS A 24 39.30 1.05 29.94
CA LYS A 24 38.33 0.69 28.88
C LYS A 24 38.02 -0.79 28.81
N ASN A 25 39.04 -1.65 28.93
CA ASN A 25 38.86 -3.10 28.85
C ASN A 25 37.98 -3.61 29.99
N ILE A 26 38.26 -3.15 31.23
CA ILE A 26 37.47 -3.53 32.41
C ILE A 26 36.05 -2.98 32.29
N GLN A 27 35.87 -1.75 31.80
CA GLN A 27 34.54 -1.19 31.59
C GLN A 27 33.74 -1.97 30.54
N THR A 28 34.39 -2.38 29.45
CA THR A 28 33.77 -3.16 28.37
C THR A 28 33.33 -4.53 28.87
N ASP A 29 34.17 -5.20 29.67
CA ASP A 29 33.83 -6.48 30.30
C ASP A 29 32.64 -6.34 31.25
N LEU A 30 32.64 -5.34 32.14
CA LEU A 30 31.56 -5.11 33.09
C LEU A 30 30.24 -4.74 32.38
N SER A 31 30.30 -3.90 31.35
CA SER A 31 29.14 -3.54 30.53
C SER A 31 28.58 -4.73 29.76
N SER A 32 29.45 -5.61 29.25
CA SER A 32 29.05 -6.84 28.56
C SER A 32 28.35 -7.84 29.50
N ILE A 33 28.83 -7.97 30.74
CA ILE A 33 28.20 -8.81 31.77
C ILE A 33 26.77 -8.32 32.09
N VAL A 34 26.57 -7.00 32.15
CA VAL A 34 25.24 -6.41 32.37
C VAL A 34 24.34 -6.54 31.12
N ALA A 35 24.89 -6.34 29.92
CA ALA A 35 24.18 -6.53 28.66
C ALA A 35 23.73 -7.99 28.44
N ALA A 36 24.48 -8.95 28.99
CA ALA A 36 24.12 -10.37 29.02
C ALA A 36 23.03 -10.72 30.06
N GLY A 37 22.47 -9.74 30.78
CA GLY A 37 21.32 -9.91 31.68
C GLY A 37 21.63 -9.93 33.17
N THR A 38 22.88 -9.69 33.60
CA THR A 38 23.25 -9.62 35.02
C THR A 38 22.79 -8.30 35.64
N SER A 39 22.09 -8.35 36.78
CA SER A 39 21.67 -7.13 37.49
C SER A 39 22.84 -6.42 38.18
N LEU A 40 22.72 -5.11 38.44
CA LEU A 40 23.76 -4.33 39.16
C LEU A 40 24.03 -4.86 40.58
N SER A 41 23.01 -5.41 41.23
CA SER A 41 23.11 -6.04 42.55
C SER A 41 23.95 -7.32 42.49
N GLU A 42 23.77 -8.13 41.45
CA GLU A 42 24.59 -9.33 41.20
C GLU A 42 26.01 -8.95 40.81
N LEU A 43 26.18 -7.92 39.97
CA LEU A 43 27.50 -7.40 39.61
C LEU A 43 28.29 -6.94 40.84
N ALA A 44 27.65 -6.27 41.80
CA ALA A 44 28.28 -5.85 43.05
C ALA A 44 28.83 -7.04 43.85
N ASN A 45 28.09 -8.14 43.90
CA ASN A 45 28.52 -9.36 44.58
C ASN A 45 29.66 -10.07 43.84
N ILE A 46 29.63 -10.07 42.50
CA ILE A 46 30.73 -10.57 41.66
C ILE A 46 32.02 -9.78 41.94
N LEU A 47 31.93 -8.45 41.97
CA LEU A 47 33.08 -7.56 42.20
C LEU A 47 33.75 -7.76 43.57
N VAL A 48 32.96 -8.05 44.62
CA VAL A 48 33.51 -8.37 45.95
C VAL A 48 34.22 -9.73 45.98
N GLY A 49 33.89 -10.63 45.05
CA GLY A 49 34.52 -11.93 44.89
C GLY A 49 35.88 -11.90 44.17
N THR A 50 36.29 -10.76 43.61
CA THR A 50 37.54 -10.67 42.83
C THR A 50 38.78 -10.63 43.74
N LEU A 51 39.90 -11.15 43.24
CA LEU A 51 41.17 -11.13 43.99
C LEU A 51 41.65 -9.70 44.23
N GLU A 52 41.34 -8.80 43.30
CA GLU A 52 41.63 -7.38 43.32
C GLU A 52 40.92 -6.71 44.50
N PHE A 53 39.62 -6.98 44.72
CA PHE A 53 38.89 -6.41 45.86
C PHE A 53 39.38 -6.98 47.18
N GLN A 54 39.60 -8.30 47.23
CA GLN A 54 40.08 -8.98 48.43
C GLN A 54 41.47 -8.53 48.86
N SER A 55 42.27 -7.96 47.94
CA SER A 55 43.60 -7.42 48.23
C SER A 55 43.58 -6.05 48.94
N ILE A 56 42.49 -5.30 48.83
CA ILE A 56 42.38 -3.93 49.39
C ILE A 56 41.43 -3.84 50.58
N VAL A 57 40.49 -4.76 50.71
CA VAL A 57 39.48 -4.72 51.76
C VAL A 57 40.09 -5.17 53.10
N PRO A 58 39.92 -4.41 54.20
CA PRO A 58 40.44 -4.80 55.49
C PRO A 58 39.69 -6.00 56.09
N THR A 59 40.32 -6.68 57.06
CA THR A 59 39.70 -7.80 57.78
C THR A 59 38.92 -7.33 59.00
N GLY A 60 37.72 -7.88 59.20
CA GLY A 60 36.85 -7.58 60.33
C GLY A 60 35.75 -6.56 60.03
N GLN A 61 34.54 -6.82 60.55
CA GLN A 61 33.31 -6.07 60.25
C GLN A 61 33.46 -4.55 60.42
N ALA A 62 34.01 -4.09 61.54
CA ALA A 62 34.15 -2.66 61.82
C ALA A 62 35.06 -1.96 60.80
N ALA A 63 36.19 -2.58 60.45
CA ALA A 63 37.13 -2.01 59.48
C ALA A 63 36.54 -2.03 58.05
N GLN A 64 35.72 -3.03 57.72
CA GLN A 64 35.02 -3.11 56.43
C GLN A 64 33.90 -2.08 56.30
N ALA A 65 33.18 -1.81 57.38
CA ALA A 65 32.18 -0.74 57.43
C ALA A 65 32.85 0.64 57.24
N ASP A 66 33.94 0.89 57.96
CA ASP A 66 34.72 2.13 57.85
C ASP A 66 35.32 2.30 56.44
N PHE A 67 35.79 1.22 55.83
CA PHE A 67 36.29 1.20 54.45
C PHE A 67 35.19 1.62 53.44
N LEU A 68 34.00 1.02 53.55
CA LEU A 68 32.90 1.34 52.65
C LEU A 68 32.43 2.80 52.83
N LEU A 69 32.32 3.26 54.08
CA LEU A 69 31.99 4.65 54.41
C LEU A 69 32.99 5.63 53.77
N THR A 70 34.29 5.32 53.88
CA THR A 70 35.36 6.14 53.30
C THR A 70 35.25 6.24 51.77
N ASN A 71 34.92 5.15 51.09
CA ASN A 71 34.78 5.15 49.63
C ASN A 71 33.64 6.07 49.15
N PHE A 72 32.55 6.16 49.91
CA PHE A 72 31.44 7.07 49.66
C PHE A 72 31.67 8.50 50.19
N GLY A 73 32.86 8.78 50.76
CA GLY A 73 33.27 10.12 51.17
C GLY A 73 32.87 10.50 52.60
N PHE A 74 32.44 9.55 53.43
CA PHE A 74 32.20 9.78 54.84
C PHE A 74 33.49 9.58 55.63
N ASP A 75 33.75 10.43 56.62
CA ASP A 75 34.80 10.21 57.60
C ASP A 75 34.23 9.35 58.74
N PRO A 76 34.67 8.09 58.94
CA PRO A 76 34.10 7.21 59.97
C PRO A 76 34.28 7.72 61.41
N ALA A 77 35.14 8.70 61.63
CA ALA A 77 35.36 9.37 62.92
C ALA A 77 34.51 10.64 63.10
N ALA A 78 33.89 11.15 62.04
CA ALA A 78 33.04 12.33 62.11
C ALA A 78 31.71 12.03 62.82
N THR A 79 31.12 13.08 63.40
CA THR A 79 29.85 13.02 64.15
C THR A 79 28.78 13.90 63.52
N ASP A 80 28.95 14.24 62.24
CA ASP A 80 27.91 14.92 61.47
C ASP A 80 26.72 14.00 61.21
N ASP A 81 25.57 14.61 60.90
CA ASP A 81 24.30 13.91 60.75
C ASP A 81 24.35 12.88 59.61
N ALA A 82 25.04 13.18 58.50
CA ALA A 82 25.14 12.31 57.33
C ALA A 82 25.96 11.06 57.64
N THR A 83 27.15 11.24 58.21
CA THR A 83 28.05 10.16 58.64
C THR A 83 27.38 9.30 59.71
N THR A 84 26.67 9.90 60.67
CA THR A 84 25.99 9.15 61.74
C THR A 84 24.91 8.23 61.18
N VAL A 85 24.08 8.74 60.25
CA VAL A 85 23.02 7.96 59.60
C VAL A 85 23.62 6.89 58.67
N ALA A 86 24.62 7.23 57.86
CA ALA A 86 25.30 6.26 56.99
C ALA A 86 25.97 5.13 57.80
N LYS A 87 26.62 5.47 58.92
CA LYS A 87 27.27 4.49 59.81
C LYS A 87 26.27 3.58 60.49
N ALA A 88 25.10 4.09 60.91
CA ALA A 88 24.02 3.26 61.42
C ALA A 88 23.52 2.29 60.34
N PHE A 89 23.25 2.80 59.12
CA PHE A 89 22.79 1.98 58.00
C PHE A 89 23.75 0.84 57.65
N VAL A 90 25.05 1.12 57.50
CA VAL A 90 26.05 0.10 57.14
C VAL A 90 26.19 -0.96 58.23
N ASN A 91 26.14 -0.56 59.50
CA ASN A 91 26.28 -1.50 60.63
C ASN A 91 25.02 -2.37 60.82
N ASP A 92 23.83 -1.77 60.73
CA ASP A 92 22.55 -2.47 60.92
C ASP A 92 22.26 -3.46 59.78
N ASN A 93 22.77 -3.19 58.58
CA ASN A 93 22.57 -4.00 57.38
C ASN A 93 23.80 -4.83 56.98
N PHE A 94 24.81 -4.93 57.84
CA PHE A 94 26.07 -5.59 57.50
C PHE A 94 25.91 -7.07 57.07
N GLY A 95 24.86 -7.74 57.58
CA GLY A 95 24.54 -9.12 57.23
C GLY A 95 24.15 -9.36 55.76
N LEU A 96 23.91 -8.31 54.98
CA LEU A 96 23.62 -8.40 53.53
C LEU A 96 24.88 -8.60 52.68
N GLY A 97 26.08 -8.38 53.23
CA GLY A 97 27.36 -8.43 52.52
C GLY A 97 27.75 -7.10 51.86
N LEU A 98 29.06 -6.92 51.62
CA LEU A 98 29.63 -5.65 51.14
C LEU A 98 29.14 -5.24 49.74
N GLY A 99 28.90 -6.21 48.85
CA GLY A 99 28.39 -5.93 47.51
C GLY A 99 26.98 -5.33 47.56
N GLN A 100 26.09 -5.96 48.34
CA GLN A 100 24.73 -5.46 48.53
C GLN A 100 24.69 -4.10 49.22
N LEU A 101 25.54 -3.87 50.23
CA LEU A 101 25.63 -2.58 50.92
C LEU A 101 26.10 -1.47 49.98
N ALA A 102 27.10 -1.73 49.13
CA ALA A 102 27.56 -0.77 48.13
C ALA A 102 26.47 -0.45 47.10
N TYR A 103 25.74 -1.46 46.63
CA TYR A 103 24.62 -1.27 45.71
C TYR A 103 23.51 -0.39 46.32
N LEU A 104 23.06 -0.70 47.55
CA LEU A 104 22.03 0.09 48.24
C LEU A 104 22.48 1.52 48.53
N ALA A 105 23.77 1.73 48.85
CA ALA A 105 24.33 3.07 49.03
C ALA A 105 24.33 3.87 47.73
N VAL A 106 24.70 3.26 46.59
CA VAL A 106 24.62 3.91 45.27
C VAL A 106 23.17 4.23 44.90
N GLU A 107 22.24 3.30 45.11
CA GLU A 107 20.81 3.50 44.82
C GLU A 107 20.23 4.66 45.64
N PHE A 108 20.54 4.71 46.94
CA PHE A 108 20.13 5.79 47.83
C PHE A 108 20.73 7.14 47.41
N LEU A 109 22.04 7.21 47.20
CA LEU A 109 22.71 8.47 46.83
C LEU A 109 22.31 8.98 45.44
N ASN A 110 21.87 8.10 44.54
CA ASN A 110 21.35 8.47 43.23
C ASN A 110 19.95 9.11 43.28
N THR A 111 19.15 8.80 44.30
CA THR A 111 17.72 9.15 44.36
C THR A 111 17.36 10.05 45.54
N THR A 112 18.26 10.20 46.50
CA THR A 112 18.03 11.01 47.70
C THR A 112 17.85 12.49 47.36
N THR A 113 16.86 13.11 48.01
CA THR A 113 16.64 14.56 48.00
C THR A 113 16.97 15.20 49.34
N ASP A 114 17.52 14.42 50.26
CA ASP A 114 17.90 14.89 51.59
C ASP A 114 19.15 15.77 51.48
N PRO A 115 19.07 17.07 51.86
CA PRO A 115 20.21 17.98 51.76
C PRO A 115 21.40 17.55 52.61
N VAL A 116 21.21 16.70 53.63
CA VAL A 116 22.28 16.17 54.47
C VAL A 116 23.24 15.26 53.68
N PHE A 117 22.76 14.61 52.62
CA PHE A 117 23.55 13.73 51.76
C PHE A 117 23.99 14.35 50.44
N ALA A 118 23.72 15.65 50.24
CA ALA A 118 24.00 16.34 48.98
C ALA A 118 25.47 16.25 48.56
N ASP A 119 26.41 16.44 49.50
CA ASP A 119 27.85 16.38 49.22
C ASP A 119 28.32 14.95 48.87
N ALA A 120 27.79 13.93 49.54
CA ALA A 120 28.11 12.53 49.24
C ALA A 120 27.55 12.10 47.87
N ALA A 121 26.33 12.52 47.55
CA ALA A 121 25.73 12.30 46.24
C ALA A 121 26.52 13.03 45.12
N ALA A 122 26.91 14.28 45.35
CA ALA A 122 27.72 15.05 44.42
C ALA A 122 29.11 14.42 44.21
N LEU A 123 29.77 13.99 45.28
CA LEU A 123 31.05 13.30 45.21
C LEU A 123 30.96 12.02 44.39
N LEU A 124 29.94 11.19 44.62
CA LEU A 124 29.73 9.94 43.89
C LEU A 124 29.51 10.19 42.39
N ASN A 125 28.73 11.22 42.04
CA ASN A 125 28.52 11.63 40.65
C ASN A 125 29.81 12.13 40.00
N ASN A 126 30.60 12.95 40.70
CA ASN A 126 31.88 13.45 40.20
C ASN A 126 32.90 12.33 40.01
N LYS A 127 32.98 11.35 40.93
CA LYS A 127 33.80 10.14 40.76
C LYS A 127 33.37 9.31 39.55
N ALA A 128 32.07 9.17 39.31
CA ALA A 128 31.56 8.45 38.13
C ALA A 128 31.92 9.16 36.82
N LEU A 129 31.88 10.50 36.81
CA LEU A 129 32.32 11.31 35.69
C LEU A 129 33.82 11.11 35.40
N VAL A 130 34.66 11.20 36.43
CA VAL A 130 36.12 10.97 36.30
C VAL A 130 36.42 9.55 35.86
N ALA A 131 35.69 8.55 36.37
CA ALA A 131 35.83 7.16 35.94
C ALA A 131 35.45 6.95 34.47
N GLY A 132 34.42 7.63 33.98
CA GLY A 132 34.06 7.63 32.56
C GLY A 132 35.16 8.19 31.70
N VAL A 133 35.63 9.41 32.01
CA VAL A 133 36.73 10.06 31.28
C VAL A 133 38.01 9.21 31.35
N HIS A 134 38.32 8.63 32.50
CA HIS A 134 39.49 7.76 32.64
C HIS A 134 39.36 6.48 31.79
N ALA A 135 38.20 5.82 31.77
CA ALA A 135 37.98 4.62 30.98
C ALA A 135 38.06 4.91 29.47
N ASP A 136 37.66 6.09 29.01
CA ASP A 136 37.77 6.47 27.59
C ASP A 136 39.20 6.77 27.14
N ASN A 137 40.12 7.02 28.07
CA ASN A 137 41.48 7.45 27.76
C ASN A 137 42.56 6.47 28.24
N VAL A 138 42.19 5.41 28.96
CA VAL A 138 43.11 4.40 29.50
C VAL A 138 42.56 3.01 29.23
N ASP A 139 43.12 2.28 28.26
CA ASP A 139 42.66 0.94 27.89
C ASP A 139 42.83 -0.09 29.02
N ALA A 140 44.01 -0.12 29.64
CA ALA A 140 44.37 -1.06 30.71
C ALA A 140 45.06 -0.37 31.88
N ILE A 141 44.66 -0.72 33.12
CA ILE A 141 45.26 -0.19 34.35
C ILE A 141 46.25 -1.18 34.97
N ALA A 142 47.34 -0.66 35.55
CA ALA A 142 48.40 -1.47 36.17
C ALA A 142 48.02 -2.11 37.54
N GLY A 143 46.74 -2.01 37.94
CA GLY A 143 46.19 -2.51 39.19
C GLY A 143 45.31 -1.49 39.93
N VAL A 144 44.74 -1.90 41.06
CA VAL A 144 43.78 -1.09 41.83
C VAL A 144 44.36 0.27 42.26
N ALA A 145 45.64 0.31 42.64
CA ALA A 145 46.31 1.55 43.06
C ALA A 145 46.36 2.61 41.94
N ALA A 146 46.50 2.19 40.67
CA ALA A 146 46.46 3.10 39.52
C ALA A 146 45.05 3.68 39.33
N GLY A 147 44.01 2.85 39.47
CA GLY A 147 42.63 3.32 39.45
C GLY A 147 42.30 4.27 40.61
N GLN A 148 42.85 4.03 41.80
CA GLN A 148 42.66 4.90 42.97
C GLN A 148 43.35 6.27 42.81
N ALA A 149 44.51 6.30 42.15
CA ALA A 149 45.21 7.54 41.85
C ALA A 149 44.37 8.50 40.98
N ALA A 150 43.53 7.97 40.10
CA ALA A 150 42.64 8.76 39.24
C ALA A 150 41.61 9.59 40.03
N PHE A 151 41.28 9.20 41.26
CA PHE A 151 40.33 9.94 42.11
C PHE A 151 40.99 10.91 43.10
N VAL A 152 42.32 11.03 43.09
CA VAL A 152 43.01 12.02 43.91
C VAL A 152 42.56 13.41 43.47
N GLY A 153 42.06 14.22 44.42
CA GLY A 153 41.54 15.57 44.15
C GLY A 153 40.07 15.64 43.76
N VAL A 154 39.35 14.52 43.63
CA VAL A 154 37.90 14.52 43.41
C VAL A 154 37.16 14.87 44.71
N THR A 155 36.28 15.85 44.64
CA THR A 155 35.51 16.38 45.78
C THR A 155 34.02 16.51 45.42
N ALA A 156 33.17 16.81 46.40
CA ALA A 156 31.76 17.14 46.15
C ALA A 156 31.59 18.38 45.23
N SER A 157 32.53 19.33 45.30
CA SER A 157 32.52 20.55 44.48
C SER A 157 33.03 20.37 43.06
N GLY A 158 33.71 19.26 42.75
CA GLY A 158 34.18 18.98 41.40
C GLY A 158 35.27 17.91 41.33
N PRO A 159 35.62 17.48 40.11
CA PRO A 159 35.20 18.05 38.83
C PRO A 159 33.75 17.70 38.44
N THR A 160 33.03 18.68 37.87
CA THR A 160 31.61 18.55 37.46
C THR A 160 31.40 18.55 35.94
N THR A 161 32.47 18.73 35.17
CA THR A 161 32.47 18.67 33.69
C THR A 161 33.54 17.71 33.21
N ALA A 162 33.33 17.10 32.03
CA ALA A 162 34.30 16.16 31.46
C ALA A 162 35.68 16.82 31.24
N GLU A 163 35.70 18.10 30.85
CA GLU A 163 36.93 18.90 30.69
C GLU A 163 37.70 19.08 32.01
N ALA A 164 37.00 19.41 33.10
CA ALA A 164 37.64 19.52 34.41
C ALA A 164 38.10 18.16 34.96
N ALA A 165 37.37 17.09 34.63
CA ALA A 165 37.76 15.73 34.98
C ALA A 165 39.00 15.28 34.21
N LEU A 166 39.11 15.66 32.93
CA LEU A 166 40.28 15.41 32.10
C LEU A 166 41.52 16.12 32.63
N ALA A 167 41.42 17.42 32.93
CA ALA A 167 42.52 18.20 33.51
C ALA A 167 43.01 17.62 34.85
N LEU A 168 42.09 17.11 35.69
CA LEU A 168 42.45 16.45 36.94
C LEU A 168 43.23 15.14 36.70
N LEU A 169 42.85 14.36 35.68
CA LEU A 169 43.54 13.12 35.33
C LEU A 169 44.96 13.38 34.81
N GLU A 170 45.14 14.44 34.01
CA GLU A 170 46.45 14.91 33.56
C GLU A 170 47.34 15.35 34.74
N ASP A 171 46.80 16.14 35.67
CA ASP A 171 47.50 16.55 36.91
C ASP A 171 47.90 15.34 37.77
N ASN A 172 47.11 14.27 37.72
CA ASN A 172 47.39 12.99 38.39
C ASN A 172 48.36 12.09 37.59
N GLY A 173 48.90 12.55 36.46
CA GLY A 173 49.90 11.85 35.65
C GLY A 173 49.34 10.75 34.75
N VAL A 174 48.03 10.77 34.46
CA VAL A 174 47.41 9.88 33.48
C VAL A 174 47.74 10.39 32.07
N VAL A 175 48.37 9.55 31.26
CA VAL A 175 48.62 9.86 29.84
C VAL A 175 47.30 9.75 29.10
N VAL A 176 46.81 10.88 28.62
CA VAL A 176 45.57 10.96 27.84
C VAL A 176 45.95 11.16 26.37
N PRO A 177 45.60 10.24 25.46
CA PRO A 177 45.57 10.57 24.03
C PRO A 177 44.41 11.55 23.81
N ASP A 178 44.70 12.82 23.49
CA ASP A 178 43.65 13.81 23.19
C ASP A 178 43.12 13.57 21.76
N PRO A 179 41.85 13.16 21.56
CA PRO A 179 41.32 12.92 20.21
C PRO A 179 40.96 14.20 19.44
N GLY A 180 41.23 15.40 19.98
CA GLY A 180 40.57 16.62 19.51
C GLY A 180 41.41 17.91 19.44
N GLN A 181 42.67 17.93 19.85
CA GLN A 181 43.48 19.15 19.62
C GLN A 181 43.74 19.29 18.11
N PRO A 182 43.41 20.43 17.50
CA PRO A 182 43.85 20.70 16.14
C PRO A 182 45.37 20.76 16.14
N GLY A 183 45.99 19.79 15.47
CA GLY A 183 47.43 19.76 15.23
C GLY A 183 47.86 20.84 14.24
N GLN A 184 49.13 20.78 13.86
CA GLN A 184 49.73 21.67 12.89
C GLN A 184 49.33 21.31 11.47
N THR A 185 49.38 22.34 10.60
CA THR A 185 49.27 22.15 9.16
C THR A 185 50.64 22.24 8.51
N PHE A 186 51.05 21.19 7.81
CA PHE A 186 52.29 21.12 7.06
C PHE A 186 52.00 21.19 5.56
N THR A 187 52.75 22.01 4.82
CA THR A 187 52.60 22.13 3.36
C THR A 187 53.85 21.59 2.69
N LEU A 188 53.67 20.65 1.77
CA LEU A 188 54.77 20.10 0.97
C LEU A 188 55.28 21.11 -0.05
N THR A 189 56.52 20.94 -0.47
CA THR A 189 57.21 21.75 -1.48
C THR A 189 57.42 20.95 -2.76
N THR A 190 57.95 21.57 -3.82
CA THR A 190 58.28 20.82 -5.06
C THR A 190 59.59 20.03 -4.96
N GLY A 191 60.26 20.07 -3.81
CA GLY A 191 61.47 19.31 -3.53
C GLY A 191 61.16 18.07 -2.68
N THR A 192 62.20 17.34 -2.29
CA THR A 192 62.04 16.23 -1.34
C THR A 192 61.80 16.75 0.06
N ASP A 193 60.66 16.39 0.65
CA ASP A 193 60.25 16.78 1.99
C ASP A 193 60.43 15.64 3.01
N ASN A 194 60.70 15.98 4.27
CA ASN A 194 60.73 15.03 5.38
C ASN A 194 60.02 15.66 6.58
N LEU A 195 58.71 15.46 6.64
CA LEU A 195 57.79 16.11 7.56
C LEU A 195 57.37 15.11 8.63
N VAL A 196 57.47 15.53 9.90
CA VAL A 196 57.06 14.75 11.06
C VAL A 196 56.07 15.61 11.83
N GLY A 197 54.87 15.07 12.04
CA GLY A 197 53.82 15.69 12.83
C GLY A 197 54.07 15.61 14.32
N THR A 198 53.04 15.91 15.08
CA THR A 198 53.02 16.08 16.52
C THR A 198 52.35 14.88 17.18
N ALA A 199 51.75 15.07 18.34
CA ALA A 199 50.91 14.06 18.99
C ALA A 199 49.41 14.44 18.90
N ASP A 200 49.11 15.53 18.18
CA ASP A 200 47.77 16.10 17.98
C ASP A 200 47.30 15.79 16.54
N ASN A 201 46.06 16.13 16.18
CA ASN A 201 45.52 15.82 14.84
C ASN A 201 46.08 16.75 13.75
N ASP A 202 47.19 16.37 13.12
CA ASP A 202 47.90 17.15 12.10
C ASP A 202 47.29 17.04 10.70
N THR A 203 47.56 18.04 9.86
CA THR A 203 47.13 18.07 8.45
C THR A 203 48.30 18.33 7.52
N PHE A 204 48.55 17.44 6.58
CA PHE A 204 49.56 17.57 5.52
C PHE A 204 48.88 17.97 4.21
N ILE A 205 49.39 19.00 3.53
CA ILE A 205 48.87 19.52 2.28
C ILE A 205 49.88 19.26 1.16
N ALA A 206 49.53 18.33 0.29
CA ALA A 206 50.24 17.97 -0.93
C ALA A 206 49.50 18.55 -2.15
N GLY A 207 49.68 19.85 -2.41
CA GLY A 207 48.99 20.57 -3.48
C GLY A 207 49.83 20.75 -4.75
N GLU A 208 49.64 21.90 -5.40
CA GLU A 208 50.48 22.35 -6.51
C GLU A 208 51.13 23.69 -6.19
N SER A 209 52.39 23.86 -6.57
CA SER A 209 53.10 25.13 -6.53
C SER A 209 53.53 25.52 -7.95
N ALA A 210 53.02 26.65 -8.44
CA ALA A 210 53.20 27.10 -9.83
C ALA A 210 52.85 26.03 -10.90
N GLY A 211 51.88 25.16 -10.61
CA GLY A 211 51.43 24.09 -11.50
C GLY A 211 52.30 22.81 -11.47
N ALA A 212 53.27 22.72 -10.56
CA ALA A 212 54.01 21.49 -10.28
C ALA A 212 53.48 20.82 -9.01
N THR A 213 53.36 19.49 -9.01
CA THR A 213 52.98 18.71 -7.81
C THR A 213 53.99 18.90 -6.69
N THR A 214 53.50 18.98 -5.45
CA THR A 214 54.36 19.02 -4.26
C THR A 214 54.54 17.65 -3.60
N PHE A 215 53.77 16.63 -3.99
CA PHE A 215 54.12 15.26 -3.60
C PHE A 215 55.02 14.65 -4.67
N THR A 216 56.31 14.56 -4.36
CA THR A 216 57.40 14.25 -5.29
C THR A 216 58.26 13.08 -4.79
N VAL A 217 59.30 12.75 -5.56
CA VAL A 217 60.15 11.58 -5.32
C VAL A 217 60.91 11.72 -4.00
N GLY A 218 60.75 10.72 -3.13
CA GLY A 218 61.51 10.56 -1.89
C GLY A 218 60.88 11.19 -0.66
N ASP A 219 59.71 11.82 -0.78
CA ASP A 219 59.02 12.49 0.32
C ASP A 219 58.70 11.53 1.46
N GLN A 220 59.00 11.93 2.70
CA GLN A 220 58.66 11.18 3.90
C GLN A 220 57.68 12.01 4.73
N ILE A 221 56.51 11.44 5.00
CA ILE A 221 55.49 12.02 5.86
C ILE A 221 55.24 11.04 7.00
N ASP A 222 55.40 11.51 8.23
CA ASP A 222 55.07 10.77 9.45
C ASP A 222 54.11 11.62 10.27
N GLY A 223 52.87 11.17 10.48
CA GLY A 223 51.88 11.97 11.22
C GLY A 223 52.16 12.06 12.72
N GLY A 224 52.73 10.99 13.30
CA GLY A 224 53.01 10.92 14.73
C GLY A 224 51.88 10.22 15.48
N ALA A 225 51.46 10.79 16.60
CA ALA A 225 50.27 10.31 17.30
C ALA A 225 49.13 11.29 17.04
N GLY A 226 47.88 10.84 17.21
CA GLY A 226 46.71 11.62 16.83
C GLY A 226 45.98 10.97 15.66
N ASN A 227 44.99 11.66 15.11
CA ASN A 227 44.29 11.27 13.89
C ASN A 227 44.63 12.26 12.78
N ASP A 228 45.61 11.87 11.97
CA ASP A 228 46.27 12.74 11.01
C ASP A 228 45.67 12.63 9.62
N THR A 229 45.75 13.73 8.87
CA THR A 229 45.17 13.83 7.52
C THR A 229 46.19 14.28 6.48
N LEU A 230 46.32 13.54 5.38
CA LEU A 230 47.02 13.98 4.17
C LEU A 230 46.01 14.38 3.09
N ASN A 231 46.09 15.62 2.61
CA ASN A 231 45.32 16.15 1.48
C ASN A 231 46.22 16.30 0.25
N TRP A 232 46.15 15.31 -0.66
CA TRP A 232 46.83 15.31 -1.95
C TRP A 232 45.90 15.81 -3.06
N VAL A 233 46.23 16.97 -3.65
CA VAL A 233 45.43 17.61 -4.69
C VAL A 233 46.32 17.93 -5.89
N GLN A 234 45.92 17.46 -7.07
CA GLN A 234 46.64 17.69 -8.32
C GLN A 234 45.68 17.98 -9.48
N THR A 235 46.06 18.87 -10.40
CA THR A 235 45.30 19.16 -11.62
C THR A 235 45.56 18.09 -12.69
N ALA A 236 46.81 17.67 -12.83
CA ALA A 236 47.23 16.61 -13.74
C ALA A 236 46.91 15.20 -13.18
N ALA A 237 46.99 14.19 -14.05
CA ALA A 237 46.72 12.81 -13.65
C ALA A 237 47.72 12.31 -12.59
N ILE A 238 47.19 11.58 -11.61
CA ILE A 238 47.99 10.84 -10.64
C ILE A 238 48.18 9.45 -11.22
N THR A 239 49.44 9.07 -11.50
CA THR A 239 49.75 7.81 -12.20
C THR A 239 50.32 6.73 -11.30
N ALA A 240 50.89 7.11 -10.15
CA ALA A 240 51.39 6.25 -9.09
C ALA A 240 51.71 7.09 -7.84
N VAL A 241 51.96 6.44 -6.70
CA VAL A 241 52.68 7.08 -5.59
C VAL A 241 54.10 7.41 -6.08
N PRO A 242 54.62 8.64 -5.84
CA PRO A 242 55.99 8.98 -6.24
C PRO A 242 57.03 8.00 -5.67
N VAL A 243 58.03 7.67 -6.49
CA VAL A 243 59.00 6.63 -6.14
C VAL A 243 59.77 7.02 -4.88
N GLY A 244 59.88 6.09 -3.93
CA GLY A 244 60.64 6.27 -2.70
C GLY A 244 59.94 7.10 -1.62
N SER A 245 58.72 7.58 -1.89
CA SER A 245 57.94 8.33 -0.92
C SER A 245 57.19 7.40 0.04
N LYS A 246 57.03 7.82 1.31
CA LYS A 246 56.28 7.07 2.33
C LYS A 246 55.37 7.97 3.14
N VAL A 247 54.26 7.38 3.55
CA VAL A 247 53.29 7.95 4.48
C VAL A 247 53.14 6.96 5.63
N THR A 248 53.55 7.36 6.83
CA THR A 248 53.45 6.57 8.06
C THR A 248 52.65 7.35 9.10
N SER A 249 51.96 6.64 9.99
CA SER A 249 51.15 7.23 11.06
C SER A 249 50.20 8.32 10.55
N VAL A 250 49.57 8.13 9.38
CA VAL A 250 48.55 9.05 8.86
C VAL A 250 47.31 8.24 8.53
N GLU A 251 46.26 8.45 9.31
CA GLU A 251 45.05 7.65 9.31
C GLU A 251 44.17 7.95 8.10
N THR A 252 44.05 9.23 7.72
CA THR A 252 43.18 9.66 6.62
C THR A 252 43.97 10.24 5.46
N VAL A 253 43.80 9.68 4.25
CA VAL A 253 44.39 10.23 3.02
C VAL A 253 43.31 10.59 2.02
N ASN A 254 43.23 11.88 1.68
CA ASN A 254 42.34 12.42 0.66
C ASN A 254 43.13 12.72 -0.61
N VAL A 255 42.77 12.06 -1.71
CA VAL A 255 43.40 12.23 -3.02
C VAL A 255 42.38 12.83 -4.00
N THR A 256 42.72 13.94 -4.64
CA THR A 256 41.86 14.61 -5.62
C THR A 256 42.65 14.93 -6.88
N SER A 257 42.13 14.52 -8.03
CA SER A 257 42.73 14.78 -9.34
C SER A 257 41.77 15.49 -10.28
N GLY A 258 42.27 16.47 -11.03
CA GLY A 258 41.58 17.07 -12.17
C GLY A 258 41.55 16.17 -13.43
N SER A 259 42.20 15.00 -13.37
CA SER A 259 42.30 14.01 -14.45
C SER A 259 42.27 12.58 -13.86
N ASP A 260 42.77 11.59 -14.59
CA ASP A 260 42.76 10.20 -14.15
C ASP A 260 43.53 10.00 -12.82
N ILE A 261 43.08 9.06 -12.00
CA ILE A 261 43.83 8.52 -10.84
C ILE A 261 44.15 7.06 -11.10
N THR A 262 45.42 6.71 -11.00
CA THR A 262 45.92 5.34 -10.86
C THR A 262 46.82 5.32 -9.64
N LEU A 263 46.43 4.58 -8.61
CA LEU A 263 47.07 4.65 -7.30
C LEU A 263 47.16 3.27 -6.67
N ASP A 264 48.36 2.91 -6.21
CA ASP A 264 48.61 1.72 -5.39
C ASP A 264 49.25 2.17 -4.08
N THR A 265 48.54 1.95 -2.98
CA THR A 265 48.93 2.39 -1.63
C THR A 265 49.43 1.25 -0.74
N THR A 266 49.44 0.01 -1.26
CA THR A 266 49.68 -1.21 -0.47
C THR A 266 51.03 -1.28 0.25
N SER A 267 52.04 -0.56 -0.25
CA SER A 267 53.42 -0.60 0.29
C SER A 267 53.95 0.75 0.75
N SER A 268 53.31 1.85 0.36
CA SER A 268 53.79 3.20 0.65
C SER A 268 53.09 3.83 1.86
N PHE A 269 51.87 3.39 2.18
CA PHE A 269 51.00 3.99 3.21
C PHE A 269 50.75 2.94 4.31
N ALA A 270 51.56 2.93 5.36
CA ALA A 270 51.63 1.82 6.31
C ALA A 270 50.48 1.78 7.32
N ASP A 271 50.00 2.95 7.75
CA ASP A 271 49.07 3.09 8.89
C ASP A 271 47.76 3.78 8.50
N THR A 272 47.56 4.04 7.21
CA THR A 272 46.31 4.61 6.70
C THR A 272 45.15 3.66 6.91
N THR A 273 44.06 4.18 7.49
CA THR A 273 42.81 3.45 7.76
C THR A 273 41.68 3.95 6.86
N ALA A 274 41.77 5.16 6.32
CA ALA A 274 40.79 5.74 5.39
C ALA A 274 41.48 6.37 4.17
N LEU A 275 41.18 5.85 2.98
CA LEU A 275 41.66 6.33 1.69
C LEU A 275 40.48 6.86 0.84
N ASN A 276 40.40 8.17 0.71
CA ASN A 276 39.34 8.83 -0.06
C ASN A 276 39.91 9.33 -1.39
N THR A 277 39.32 8.95 -2.52
CA THR A 277 39.83 9.32 -3.86
C THR A 277 38.73 9.97 -4.69
N ASN A 278 39.05 11.09 -5.36
CA ASN A 278 38.06 11.95 -6.01
C ASN A 278 38.48 12.32 -7.42
N THR A 279 37.61 12.08 -8.40
CA THR A 279 37.76 12.54 -9.80
C THR A 279 36.46 13.11 -10.36
N SER A 280 36.57 13.86 -11.45
CA SER A 280 35.42 14.33 -12.23
C SER A 280 35.68 14.17 -13.72
N GLY A 281 34.87 13.39 -14.44
CA GLY A 281 35.02 13.17 -15.88
C GLY A 281 36.26 12.36 -16.30
N ALA A 282 36.83 11.57 -15.38
CA ALA A 282 38.10 10.87 -15.54
C ALA A 282 38.05 9.43 -15.01
N ASN A 283 39.03 8.60 -15.40
CA ASN A 283 39.15 7.24 -14.89
C ASN A 283 39.69 7.23 -13.45
N GLN A 284 39.35 6.20 -12.69
CA GLN A 284 39.88 5.97 -11.36
C GLN A 284 40.21 4.48 -11.18
N THR A 285 41.46 4.17 -10.84
CA THR A 285 41.96 2.81 -10.60
C THR A 285 42.76 2.79 -9.31
N ILE A 286 42.24 2.15 -8.27
CA ILE A 286 42.83 2.13 -6.92
C ILE A 286 43.19 0.69 -6.53
N THR A 287 44.36 0.52 -5.93
CA THR A 287 44.77 -0.68 -5.21
C THR A 287 45.12 -0.29 -3.78
N ALA A 288 44.46 -0.90 -2.81
CA ALA A 288 44.59 -0.57 -1.39
C ALA A 288 44.90 -1.81 -0.53
N ALA A 289 45.54 -1.60 0.61
CA ALA A 289 45.80 -2.67 1.58
C ALA A 289 44.52 -3.09 2.29
N ALA A 290 44.48 -4.32 2.80
CA ALA A 290 43.35 -4.86 3.57
C ALA A 290 43.07 -4.14 4.91
N THR A 291 43.89 -3.16 5.28
CA THR A 291 43.73 -2.31 6.47
C THR A 291 43.10 -0.95 6.15
N GLN A 292 42.83 -0.66 4.87
CA GLN A 292 42.41 0.65 4.39
C GLN A 292 40.97 0.62 3.91
N ASN A 293 40.09 1.36 4.58
CA ASN A 293 38.76 1.65 4.05
C ASN A 293 38.88 2.58 2.85
N VAL A 294 38.35 2.19 1.70
CA VAL A 294 38.46 2.96 0.45
C VAL A 294 37.13 3.62 0.13
N THR A 295 37.12 4.95 -0.07
CA THR A 295 35.99 5.67 -0.66
C THR A 295 36.40 6.29 -1.98
N ALA A 296 35.86 5.75 -3.08
CA ALA A 296 36.12 6.17 -4.45
C ALA A 296 34.92 6.99 -4.98
N THR A 297 35.08 8.31 -5.11
CA THR A 297 34.03 9.21 -5.59
C THR A 297 34.35 9.73 -6.99
N VAL A 298 33.43 9.54 -7.92
CA VAL A 298 33.57 9.95 -9.32
C VAL A 298 32.35 10.73 -9.78
N ALA A 299 32.53 12.01 -10.03
CA ALA A 299 31.51 12.87 -10.62
C ALA A 299 31.58 12.82 -12.15
N ALA A 300 30.44 12.96 -12.83
CA ALA A 300 30.36 13.01 -14.29
C ALA A 300 31.16 11.90 -15.00
N GLN A 301 31.08 10.65 -14.49
CA GLN A 301 31.89 9.52 -14.97
C GLN A 301 31.78 9.32 -16.49
N ALA A 302 30.60 9.55 -17.06
CA ALA A 302 30.31 9.31 -18.47
C ALA A 302 30.74 7.89 -18.91
N ALA A 303 31.68 7.78 -19.85
CA ALA A 303 32.19 6.52 -20.39
C ALA A 303 33.48 6.03 -19.70
N LYS A 304 33.88 6.62 -18.58
CA LYS A 304 35.14 6.33 -17.87
C LYS A 304 35.03 5.11 -16.96
N LEU A 305 36.16 4.49 -16.66
CA LEU A 305 36.26 3.33 -15.77
C LEU A 305 36.45 3.78 -14.31
N VAL A 306 35.77 3.10 -13.39
CA VAL A 306 36.08 3.12 -11.96
C VAL A 306 36.42 1.70 -11.51
N ALA A 307 37.61 1.51 -10.96
CA ALA A 307 38.11 0.22 -10.52
C ALA A 307 38.78 0.34 -9.14
N VAL A 308 38.40 -0.51 -8.19
CA VAL A 308 39.03 -0.62 -6.87
C VAL A 308 39.40 -2.07 -6.59
N ASN A 309 40.62 -2.33 -6.13
CA ASN A 309 41.11 -3.65 -5.74
C ASN A 309 41.71 -3.58 -4.32
N GLY A 310 41.51 -4.64 -3.53
CA GLY A 310 41.88 -4.68 -2.12
C GLY A 310 41.03 -3.73 -1.27
N GLY A 311 41.63 -3.19 -0.21
CA GLY A 311 40.90 -2.44 0.82
C GLY A 311 40.31 -3.34 1.90
N ASP A 312 39.95 -2.72 3.03
CA ASP A 312 39.06 -3.29 4.04
C ASP A 312 37.61 -3.15 3.57
N ASN A 313 36.89 -2.11 4.00
CA ASN A 313 35.60 -1.75 3.41
C ASN A 313 35.80 -0.88 2.15
N VAL A 314 35.08 -1.17 1.08
CA VAL A 314 35.16 -0.44 -0.19
C VAL A 314 33.82 0.21 -0.51
N THR A 315 33.83 1.53 -0.68
CA THR A 315 32.68 2.32 -1.14
C THR A 315 32.99 3.02 -2.46
N ILE A 316 32.15 2.83 -3.48
CA ILE A 316 32.20 3.57 -4.74
C ILE A 316 30.96 4.45 -4.87
N ASN A 317 31.15 5.74 -5.14
CA ASN A 317 30.10 6.71 -5.41
C ASN A 317 30.30 7.35 -6.79
N ALA A 318 29.61 6.81 -7.80
CA ALA A 318 29.72 7.25 -9.19
C ALA A 318 28.43 7.91 -9.69
N THR A 319 28.55 9.14 -10.23
CA THR A 319 27.42 9.91 -10.74
C THR A 319 27.64 10.37 -12.17
N GLY A 320 26.55 10.64 -12.89
CA GLY A 320 26.61 11.04 -14.30
C GLY A 320 27.16 9.91 -15.19
N VAL A 321 26.85 8.67 -14.83
CA VAL A 321 27.35 7.48 -15.54
C VAL A 321 26.57 7.30 -16.85
N THR A 322 27.29 7.04 -17.94
CA THR A 322 26.70 6.59 -19.20
C THR A 322 27.14 5.16 -19.46
N THR A 323 28.11 4.91 -20.35
CA THR A 323 28.63 3.57 -20.65
C THR A 323 29.81 3.15 -19.77
N GLY A 324 30.21 3.99 -18.81
CA GLY A 324 31.33 3.73 -17.90
C GLY A 324 31.07 2.54 -17.00
N THR A 325 32.06 1.68 -16.83
CA THR A 325 31.97 0.46 -16.01
C THR A 325 32.50 0.71 -14.61
N THR A 326 31.96 -0.02 -13.65
CA THR A 326 32.43 -0.01 -12.26
C THR A 326 32.83 -1.41 -11.83
N THR A 327 34.05 -1.58 -11.33
CA THR A 327 34.58 -2.89 -10.96
C THR A 327 35.21 -2.87 -9.58
N VAL A 328 34.87 -3.83 -8.72
CA VAL A 328 35.51 -4.04 -7.41
C VAL A 328 36.09 -5.43 -7.37
N GLY A 329 37.31 -5.56 -6.85
CA GLY A 329 37.88 -6.86 -6.51
C GLY A 329 38.37 -7.69 -7.69
N ALA A 330 38.51 -7.10 -8.88
CA ALA A 330 38.87 -7.83 -10.10
C ALA A 330 40.22 -8.58 -9.99
N THR A 331 41.16 -8.04 -9.22
CA THR A 331 42.46 -8.68 -8.95
C THR A 331 42.63 -9.10 -7.49
N THR A 332 42.06 -8.36 -6.55
CA THR A 332 42.16 -8.63 -5.11
C THR A 332 40.86 -8.17 -4.46
N ALA A 333 40.13 -9.09 -3.83
CA ALA A 333 38.88 -8.79 -3.15
C ALA A 333 39.09 -7.80 -1.99
N ALA A 334 38.02 -7.09 -1.64
CA ALA A 334 37.96 -6.34 -0.39
C ALA A 334 37.97 -7.32 0.80
N ALA A 335 38.59 -6.93 1.92
CA ALA A 335 38.64 -7.75 3.12
C ALA A 335 37.36 -7.63 3.98
N GLY A 336 36.63 -6.51 3.85
CA GLY A 336 35.37 -6.23 4.52
C GLY A 336 34.21 -6.02 3.53
N ASP A 337 33.31 -5.09 3.84
CA ASP A 337 32.09 -4.85 3.08
C ASP A 337 32.33 -4.06 1.78
N VAL A 338 31.53 -4.35 0.75
CA VAL A 338 31.53 -3.63 -0.53
C VAL A 338 30.21 -2.91 -0.74
N THR A 339 30.28 -1.59 -0.96
CA THR A 339 29.14 -0.74 -1.33
C THR A 339 29.41 -0.02 -2.64
N VAL A 340 28.54 -0.20 -3.65
CA VAL A 340 28.65 0.47 -4.96
C VAL A 340 27.39 1.25 -5.26
N ASN A 341 27.52 2.56 -5.42
CA ASN A 341 26.43 3.47 -5.78
C ASN A 341 26.71 4.08 -7.17
N VAL A 342 25.83 3.80 -8.13
CA VAL A 342 25.90 4.28 -9.51
C VAL A 342 24.63 5.04 -9.85
N THR A 343 24.76 6.29 -10.31
CA THR A 343 23.62 7.09 -10.80
C THR A 343 23.84 7.50 -12.25
N SER A 344 22.96 7.04 -13.13
CA SER A 344 22.91 7.42 -14.54
C SER A 344 22.08 8.69 -14.74
N SER A 345 22.45 9.54 -15.71
CA SER A 345 21.80 10.83 -15.93
C SER A 345 21.35 11.08 -17.37
N THR A 346 21.55 10.12 -18.29
CA THR A 346 21.24 10.27 -19.73
C THR A 346 20.54 9.04 -20.26
N ALA A 347 19.64 9.20 -21.22
CA ALA A 347 18.98 8.10 -21.91
C ALA A 347 19.99 7.10 -22.53
N GLY A 348 19.63 5.82 -22.55
CA GLY A 348 20.48 4.74 -23.05
C GLY A 348 20.76 3.66 -22.01
N THR A 349 21.83 2.89 -22.20
CA THR A 349 22.22 1.79 -21.31
C THR A 349 23.37 2.21 -20.41
N THR A 350 23.22 1.99 -19.11
CA THR A 350 24.25 2.26 -18.10
C THR A 350 25.31 1.16 -18.12
N GLY A 351 26.59 1.53 -17.98
CA GLY A 351 27.69 0.56 -17.96
C GLY A 351 27.56 -0.47 -16.83
N ALA A 352 28.18 -1.63 -17.03
CA ALA A 352 28.08 -2.76 -16.13
C ALA A 352 28.81 -2.53 -14.80
N ILE A 353 28.32 -3.20 -13.75
CA ILE A 353 28.92 -3.27 -12.43
C ILE A 353 29.36 -4.71 -12.18
N ALA A 354 30.62 -4.91 -11.82
CA ALA A 354 31.16 -6.21 -11.43
C ALA A 354 31.83 -6.13 -10.06
N VAL A 355 31.47 -7.02 -9.14
CA VAL A 355 32.07 -7.12 -7.80
C VAL A 355 32.56 -8.53 -7.59
N THR A 356 33.79 -8.67 -7.09
CA THR A 356 34.36 -9.95 -6.66
C THR A 356 34.76 -9.86 -5.18
N GLY A 357 34.15 -10.70 -4.35
CA GLY A 357 34.43 -10.81 -2.91
C GLY A 357 33.84 -9.69 -2.03
N GLY A 358 34.22 -9.74 -0.76
CA GLY A 358 33.69 -8.91 0.33
C GLY A 358 32.72 -9.68 1.25
N ASP A 359 32.64 -9.29 2.52
CA ASP A 359 31.82 -9.95 3.55
C ASP A 359 30.33 -9.78 3.26
N THR A 360 29.90 -8.55 3.01
CA THR A 360 28.61 -8.23 2.41
C THR A 360 28.78 -7.36 1.17
N VAL A 361 27.91 -7.54 0.18
CA VAL A 361 27.95 -6.77 -1.07
C VAL A 361 26.63 -6.04 -1.28
N THR A 362 26.68 -4.71 -1.38
CA THR A 362 25.53 -3.87 -1.72
C THR A 362 25.80 -3.08 -2.98
N VAL A 363 24.97 -3.28 -4.01
CA VAL A 363 25.03 -2.53 -5.27
C VAL A 363 23.72 -1.76 -5.46
N THR A 364 23.82 -0.45 -5.67
CA THR A 364 22.68 0.42 -5.96
C THR A 364 22.90 1.12 -7.30
N SER A 365 22.03 0.85 -8.27
CA SER A 365 21.95 1.55 -9.56
C SER A 365 20.70 2.44 -9.58
N LYS A 366 20.86 3.72 -9.91
CA LYS A 366 19.74 4.68 -10.02
C LYS A 366 19.69 5.32 -11.41
N ALA A 367 18.49 5.71 -11.82
CA ALA A 367 18.22 6.42 -13.06
C ALA A 367 17.62 7.81 -12.80
N ALA A 368 18.39 8.84 -13.16
CA ALA A 368 18.03 10.26 -13.03
C ALA A 368 17.81 10.93 -14.41
N ASN A 369 17.24 10.18 -15.38
CA ASN A 369 16.94 10.69 -16.71
C ASN A 369 15.69 11.58 -16.73
N ALA A 370 15.60 12.41 -17.78
CA ALA A 370 14.45 13.29 -17.98
C ALA A 370 13.16 12.48 -18.29
N VAL A 371 12.00 13.09 -18.02
CA VAL A 371 10.70 12.55 -18.47
C VAL A 371 10.69 12.30 -19.98
N ASN A 372 9.88 11.35 -20.43
CA ASN A 372 9.77 10.96 -21.84
C ASN A 372 11.08 10.45 -22.47
N THR A 373 12.02 10.00 -21.65
CA THR A 373 13.22 9.29 -22.08
C THR A 373 13.34 7.96 -21.32
N THR A 374 14.14 7.02 -21.81
CA THR A 374 14.33 5.72 -21.15
C THR A 374 15.79 5.45 -20.84
N VAL A 375 16.05 4.96 -19.63
CA VAL A 375 17.34 4.39 -19.23
C VAL A 375 17.19 2.90 -18.96
N THR A 376 18.10 2.11 -19.51
CA THR A 376 18.39 0.75 -19.04
C THR A 376 19.50 0.83 -18.00
N GLN A 377 19.19 0.41 -16.79
CA GLN A 377 20.10 0.44 -15.65
C GLN A 377 21.23 -0.59 -15.78
N SER A 378 22.22 -0.50 -14.91
CA SER A 378 23.43 -1.33 -14.99
C SER A 378 23.11 -2.81 -14.89
N ALA A 379 23.70 -3.62 -15.77
CA ALA A 379 23.83 -5.04 -15.51
C ALA A 379 24.81 -5.23 -14.34
N VAL A 380 24.43 -6.06 -13.37
CA VAL A 380 25.19 -6.31 -12.14
C VAL A 380 25.66 -7.76 -12.12
N THR A 381 26.95 -7.96 -11.85
CA THR A 381 27.53 -9.28 -11.60
C THR A 381 28.26 -9.26 -10.27
N VAL A 382 27.92 -10.18 -9.38
CA VAL A 382 28.60 -10.38 -8.09
C VAL A 382 29.12 -11.80 -8.04
N THR A 383 30.42 -11.95 -7.88
CA THR A 383 31.08 -13.22 -7.60
C THR A 383 31.53 -13.20 -6.16
N GLY A 384 30.97 -14.05 -5.30
CA GLY A 384 31.38 -14.13 -3.90
C GLY A 384 32.82 -14.61 -3.73
N ASP A 385 33.36 -14.43 -2.52
CA ASP A 385 34.56 -15.11 -2.05
C ASP A 385 34.22 -16.06 -0.87
N ALA A 386 35.22 -16.48 -0.10
CA ALA A 386 35.04 -17.39 1.03
C ALA A 386 34.31 -16.76 2.24
N ASN A 387 34.08 -15.45 2.23
CA ASN A 387 33.44 -14.72 3.32
C ASN A 387 32.10 -14.10 2.93
N THR A 388 31.80 -13.97 1.63
CA THR A 388 30.55 -13.33 1.16
C THR A 388 29.31 -14.05 1.68
N ALA A 389 28.67 -13.49 2.70
CA ALA A 389 27.50 -14.05 3.35
C ALA A 389 26.18 -13.55 2.74
N SER A 390 26.16 -12.31 2.26
CA SER A 390 24.96 -11.70 1.71
C SER A 390 25.21 -10.72 0.56
N VAL A 391 24.25 -10.66 -0.36
CA VAL A 391 24.30 -9.77 -1.53
C VAL A 391 22.98 -9.01 -1.66
N THR A 392 23.06 -7.69 -1.80
CA THR A 392 21.92 -6.80 -2.04
C THR A 392 22.11 -6.04 -3.34
N VAL A 393 21.11 -6.08 -4.23
CA VAL A 393 21.09 -5.29 -5.47
C VAL A 393 19.81 -4.47 -5.53
N ASN A 394 19.98 -3.15 -5.58
CA ASN A 394 18.92 -2.16 -5.66
C ASN A 394 18.95 -1.46 -7.01
N GLN A 395 17.84 -1.45 -7.71
CA GLN A 395 17.63 -0.64 -8.91
C GLN A 395 16.36 0.19 -8.77
N ASP A 396 16.21 1.23 -9.59
CA ASP A 396 14.92 1.92 -9.69
C ASP A 396 13.88 1.03 -10.36
N ALA A 397 12.62 1.16 -9.96
CA ALA A 397 11.50 0.45 -10.57
C ALA A 397 11.35 0.74 -12.07
N ALA A 398 10.98 -0.28 -12.84
CA ALA A 398 10.72 -0.16 -14.25
C ALA A 398 9.47 0.71 -14.48
N ALA A 399 9.56 1.59 -15.48
CA ALA A 399 8.49 2.50 -15.85
C ALA A 399 8.49 2.72 -17.36
N THR A 400 7.30 2.77 -17.96
CA THR A 400 7.16 3.11 -19.39
C THR A 400 7.28 4.62 -19.57
N ALA A 401 8.11 5.07 -20.50
CA ALA A 401 8.29 6.50 -20.77
C ALA A 401 6.98 7.15 -21.25
N ALA A 402 6.64 8.31 -20.68
CA ALA A 402 5.50 9.12 -21.06
C ALA A 402 5.80 10.61 -20.84
N ALA A 403 4.86 11.50 -21.23
CA ALA A 403 5.06 12.95 -21.13
C ALA A 403 5.43 13.44 -19.70
N THR A 404 4.93 12.78 -18.66
CA THR A 404 5.18 13.09 -17.25
C THR A 404 5.98 12.01 -16.52
N VAL A 405 6.41 10.95 -17.20
CA VAL A 405 7.07 9.78 -16.60
C VAL A 405 8.44 9.57 -17.24
N ALA A 406 9.49 9.48 -16.41
CA ALA A 406 10.81 9.04 -16.85
C ALA A 406 10.79 7.51 -17.00
N GLY A 407 11.07 7.03 -18.22
CA GLY A 407 11.13 5.61 -18.51
C GLY A 407 12.38 4.96 -17.92
N LYS A 408 12.21 3.76 -17.38
CA LYS A 408 13.25 2.99 -16.69
C LYS A 408 13.11 1.51 -17.01
N ILE A 409 14.23 0.85 -17.26
CA ILE A 409 14.34 -0.59 -17.42
C ILE A 409 15.42 -1.05 -16.44
N ALA A 410 15.13 -2.04 -15.61
CA ALA A 410 16.13 -2.63 -14.73
C ALA A 410 17.18 -3.42 -15.54
N GLY A 411 18.41 -3.50 -15.04
CA GLY A 411 19.47 -4.34 -15.57
C GLY A 411 19.37 -5.78 -15.09
N ALA A 412 20.03 -6.69 -15.82
CA ALA A 412 20.16 -8.09 -15.42
C ALA A 412 21.08 -8.22 -14.20
N VAL A 413 20.86 -9.26 -13.38
CA VAL A 413 21.63 -9.50 -12.15
C VAL A 413 22.15 -10.94 -12.14
N GLY A 414 23.46 -11.13 -12.05
CA GLY A 414 24.08 -12.45 -11.86
C GLY A 414 24.82 -12.50 -10.54
N ILE A 415 24.44 -13.43 -9.67
CA ILE A 415 25.11 -13.67 -8.38
C ILE A 415 25.61 -15.10 -8.37
N THR A 416 26.91 -15.27 -8.19
CA THR A 416 27.57 -16.58 -8.19
C THR A 416 28.46 -16.70 -6.98
N ASP A 417 28.27 -17.75 -6.20
CA ASP A 417 29.13 -18.09 -5.08
C ASP A 417 30.53 -18.52 -5.54
N ALA A 418 31.55 -18.27 -4.73
CA ALA A 418 32.93 -18.71 -5.00
C ALA A 418 33.00 -20.23 -5.27
N ASN A 419 32.18 -20.99 -4.58
CA ASN A 419 32.13 -22.44 -4.61
C ASN A 419 30.98 -23.00 -5.47
N ALA A 420 30.31 -22.17 -6.29
CA ALA A 420 29.20 -22.60 -7.14
C ALA A 420 29.55 -23.77 -8.07
N THR A 421 30.81 -23.92 -8.50
CA THR A 421 31.25 -25.07 -9.35
C THR A 421 31.94 -26.18 -8.57
N SER A 422 32.05 -26.05 -7.25
CA SER A 422 32.77 -27.01 -6.41
C SER A 422 31.94 -28.25 -6.13
N ALA A 423 32.54 -29.43 -6.35
CA ALA A 423 31.90 -30.71 -6.03
C ALA A 423 31.82 -31.00 -4.52
N THR A 424 32.54 -30.25 -3.69
CA THR A 424 32.79 -30.59 -2.27
C THR A 424 32.76 -29.42 -1.29
N ALA A 425 33.10 -28.20 -1.74
CA ALA A 425 33.09 -27.03 -0.87
C ALA A 425 31.70 -26.41 -0.89
N ALA A 426 31.12 -26.19 0.29
CA ALA A 426 29.87 -25.48 0.41
C ALA A 426 30.06 -23.99 0.06
N GLY A 427 28.99 -23.38 -0.43
CA GLY A 427 28.91 -21.94 -0.62
C GLY A 427 28.82 -21.20 0.70
N THR A 428 28.82 -19.89 0.59
CA THR A 428 28.82 -18.93 1.70
C THR A 428 27.68 -17.92 1.58
N ILE A 429 27.16 -17.68 0.36
CA ILE A 429 26.05 -16.76 0.14
C ILE A 429 24.73 -17.37 0.64
N GLU A 430 24.29 -16.95 1.82
CA GLU A 430 23.07 -17.47 2.47
C GLU A 430 21.82 -16.64 2.15
N THR A 431 22.00 -15.32 1.95
CA THR A 431 20.91 -14.36 1.75
C THR A 431 21.15 -13.46 0.55
N VAL A 432 20.13 -13.34 -0.32
CA VAL A 432 20.13 -12.39 -1.43
C VAL A 432 18.92 -11.47 -1.34
N THR A 433 19.13 -10.17 -1.53
CA THR A 433 18.06 -9.17 -1.60
C THR A 433 18.08 -8.47 -2.96
N LEU A 434 16.99 -8.55 -3.72
CA LEU A 434 16.85 -7.92 -5.03
C LEU A 434 15.65 -6.97 -5.03
N ASN A 435 15.92 -5.69 -5.24
CA ASN A 435 14.90 -4.65 -5.33
C ASN A 435 14.92 -4.07 -6.75
N ASN A 436 13.91 -4.41 -7.56
CA ASN A 436 13.83 -4.15 -9.00
C ASN A 436 14.97 -4.79 -9.82
N PHE A 437 14.65 -5.67 -10.76
CA PHE A 437 15.64 -6.37 -11.57
C PHE A 437 15.06 -6.87 -12.89
N ALA A 438 15.87 -7.04 -13.93
CA ALA A 438 15.42 -7.72 -15.14
C ALA A 438 15.49 -9.25 -14.96
N ALA A 439 16.23 -9.95 -15.81
CA ALA A 439 16.54 -11.35 -15.59
C ALA A 439 17.62 -11.47 -14.50
N ALA A 440 17.36 -12.28 -13.48
CA ALA A 440 18.29 -12.54 -12.39
C ALA A 440 18.63 -14.03 -12.27
N THR A 441 19.87 -14.32 -11.86
CA THR A 441 20.33 -15.67 -11.50
C THR A 441 21.09 -15.63 -10.19
N ILE A 442 20.81 -16.58 -9.30
CA ILE A 442 21.57 -16.84 -8.07
C ILE A 442 22.11 -18.26 -8.17
N ASP A 443 23.38 -18.48 -7.83
CA ASP A 443 23.96 -19.81 -7.79
C ASP A 443 24.83 -19.97 -6.54
N SER A 444 24.28 -20.60 -5.49
CA SER A 444 24.98 -20.91 -4.24
C SER A 444 24.38 -22.11 -3.53
N SER A 445 25.20 -23.06 -3.09
CA SER A 445 24.74 -24.20 -2.28
C SER A 445 24.29 -23.83 -0.87
N ALA A 446 24.63 -22.63 -0.39
CA ALA A 446 24.25 -22.13 0.94
C ALA A 446 22.97 -21.28 0.94
N ILE A 447 22.41 -20.95 -0.23
CA ILE A 447 21.25 -20.06 -0.31
C ILE A 447 20.06 -20.64 0.47
N SER A 448 19.52 -19.82 1.38
CA SER A 448 18.37 -20.19 2.22
C SER A 448 17.29 -19.11 2.20
N THR A 449 17.65 -17.85 1.93
CA THR A 449 16.73 -16.72 1.95
C THR A 449 16.90 -15.83 0.72
N VAL A 450 15.79 -15.49 0.08
CA VAL A 450 15.72 -14.50 -0.99
C VAL A 450 14.66 -13.46 -0.66
N ASN A 451 15.03 -12.19 -0.66
CA ASN A 451 14.13 -11.06 -0.45
C ASN A 451 13.91 -10.33 -1.77
N LEU A 452 12.66 -10.13 -2.20
CA LEU A 452 12.31 -9.57 -3.50
C LEU A 452 11.31 -8.43 -3.35
N SER A 453 11.54 -7.32 -4.06
CA SER A 453 10.56 -6.23 -4.14
C SER A 453 10.57 -5.49 -5.48
N GLY A 454 9.48 -4.75 -5.74
CA GLY A 454 9.34 -3.88 -6.90
C GLY A 454 9.13 -4.64 -8.21
N THR A 455 9.59 -4.10 -9.34
CA THR A 455 9.36 -4.69 -10.67
C THR A 455 10.44 -5.68 -11.07
N ALA A 456 10.06 -6.89 -11.52
CA ALA A 456 10.97 -7.95 -11.90
C ALA A 456 10.65 -8.59 -13.27
N THR A 457 11.66 -9.11 -13.97
CA THR A 457 11.41 -10.02 -15.13
C THR A 457 11.37 -11.47 -14.68
N SER A 458 12.47 -12.03 -14.18
CA SER A 458 12.53 -13.45 -13.79
C SER A 458 13.68 -13.71 -12.82
N LEU A 459 13.58 -14.77 -12.02
CA LEU A 459 14.65 -15.23 -11.14
C LEU A 459 14.84 -16.75 -11.26
N GLY A 460 16.06 -17.16 -11.58
CA GLY A 460 16.51 -18.55 -11.46
C GLY A 460 17.45 -18.73 -10.25
N ILE A 461 17.19 -19.75 -9.45
CA ILE A 461 17.97 -20.07 -8.24
C ILE A 461 18.60 -21.45 -8.42
N GLY A 462 19.92 -21.50 -8.55
CA GLY A 462 20.75 -22.71 -8.53
C GLY A 462 21.41 -22.90 -7.17
N ARG A 463 21.86 -24.14 -6.90
CA ARG A 463 22.45 -24.55 -5.62
C ARG A 463 23.89 -25.05 -5.78
N GLY A 464 24.60 -24.61 -6.82
CA GLY A 464 25.96 -25.01 -7.11
C GLY A 464 26.14 -26.50 -7.43
N GLY A 465 27.39 -26.90 -7.67
CA GLY A 465 27.75 -28.23 -8.17
C GLY A 465 28.07 -29.27 -7.09
N LEU A 466 27.54 -29.14 -5.87
CA LEU A 466 27.82 -30.09 -4.79
C LEU A 466 27.28 -31.49 -5.14
N THR A 467 28.16 -32.50 -5.08
CA THR A 467 27.76 -33.89 -5.39
C THR A 467 27.14 -34.64 -4.20
N ALA A 468 27.17 -34.04 -3.01
CA ALA A 468 26.57 -34.61 -1.81
C ALA A 468 25.12 -34.15 -1.69
N THR A 469 24.18 -35.09 -1.55
CA THR A 469 22.76 -34.78 -1.38
C THR A 469 22.54 -33.83 -0.18
N PRO A 470 21.96 -32.64 -0.40
CA PRO A 470 21.77 -31.66 0.63
C PRO A 470 20.70 -32.11 1.64
N THR A 471 20.94 -31.84 2.92
CA THR A 471 20.02 -32.22 4.01
C THR A 471 19.10 -31.07 4.44
N ALA A 472 19.50 -29.82 4.18
CA ALA A 472 18.70 -28.62 4.40
C ALA A 472 18.20 -28.10 3.05
N ASN A 473 16.91 -28.32 2.76
CA ASN A 473 16.29 -28.05 1.45
C ASN A 473 15.07 -27.12 1.58
N THR A 474 15.16 -26.15 2.49
CA THR A 474 14.12 -25.14 2.70
C THR A 474 14.57 -23.81 2.15
N LEU A 475 13.75 -23.22 1.28
CA LEU A 475 13.94 -21.87 0.75
C LEU A 475 12.89 -20.93 1.34
N ALA A 476 13.34 -19.82 1.93
CA ALA A 476 12.49 -18.69 2.27
C ALA A 476 12.53 -17.65 1.14
N VAL A 477 11.37 -17.31 0.59
CA VAL A 477 11.21 -16.23 -0.39
C VAL A 477 10.29 -15.17 0.21
N ASN A 478 10.88 -14.05 0.63
CA ASN A 478 10.14 -12.93 1.18
C ASN A 478 9.85 -11.94 0.07
N VAL A 479 8.58 -11.60 -0.16
CA VAL A 479 8.13 -10.69 -1.21
C VAL A 479 7.38 -9.51 -0.62
N ASN A 480 7.57 -8.33 -1.22
CA ASN A 480 6.90 -7.10 -0.82
C ASN A 480 6.77 -6.18 -2.04
N ASP A 481 5.54 -5.83 -2.43
CA ASP A 481 5.26 -5.01 -3.62
C ASP A 481 5.96 -5.55 -4.89
N LEU A 482 6.11 -6.87 -4.99
CA LEU A 482 6.79 -7.52 -6.10
C LEU A 482 5.81 -7.65 -7.28
N THR A 483 6.20 -7.21 -8.46
CA THR A 483 5.52 -7.54 -9.72
C THR A 483 6.53 -8.17 -10.67
N MET A 484 6.56 -9.51 -10.70
CA MET A 484 7.42 -10.29 -11.58
C MET A 484 6.64 -10.80 -12.79
N THR A 485 7.07 -10.44 -14.00
CA THR A 485 6.35 -10.81 -15.23
C THR A 485 6.59 -12.25 -15.69
N GLY A 486 7.72 -12.84 -15.31
CA GLY A 486 8.16 -14.17 -15.70
C GLY A 486 8.23 -15.14 -14.51
N ALA A 487 9.14 -16.11 -14.62
CA ALA A 487 9.23 -17.22 -13.67
C ALA A 487 10.12 -16.89 -12.46
N LEU A 488 9.65 -17.29 -11.28
CA LEU A 488 10.45 -17.57 -10.10
C LEU A 488 10.73 -19.08 -10.09
N ALA A 489 11.98 -19.48 -10.32
CA ALA A 489 12.33 -20.86 -10.61
C ALA A 489 13.50 -21.38 -9.77
N ASP A 490 13.33 -22.58 -9.23
CA ASP A 490 14.44 -23.44 -8.86
C ASP A 490 15.05 -24.00 -10.15
N SER A 491 16.24 -23.49 -10.48
CA SER A 491 16.99 -23.90 -11.67
C SER A 491 17.78 -25.19 -11.44
N GLU A 492 17.96 -25.61 -10.18
CA GLU A 492 18.70 -26.81 -9.82
C GLU A 492 17.83 -28.06 -10.00
N ALA A 493 16.56 -28.00 -9.58
CA ALA A 493 15.62 -29.14 -9.57
C ALA A 493 15.44 -29.88 -10.92
N ALA A 494 15.78 -29.24 -12.05
CA ALA A 494 15.70 -29.89 -13.36
C ALA A 494 16.88 -30.85 -13.64
N ALA A 495 18.01 -30.65 -12.97
CA ALA A 495 19.27 -31.33 -13.23
C ALA A 495 19.88 -32.02 -12.01
N ASP A 496 19.57 -31.56 -10.80
CA ASP A 496 20.10 -32.03 -9.52
C ASP A 496 19.09 -31.81 -8.37
N ASP A 497 19.52 -32.02 -7.11
CA ASP A 497 18.70 -31.95 -5.89
C ASP A 497 18.25 -30.49 -5.57
N GLY A 498 17.00 -30.15 -5.87
CA GLY A 498 16.40 -28.83 -5.59
C GLY A 498 15.92 -28.60 -4.15
N PHE A 499 15.02 -27.61 -3.97
CA PHE A 499 14.38 -27.34 -2.67
C PHE A 499 13.14 -28.21 -2.45
N THR A 500 13.04 -28.86 -1.29
CA THR A 500 11.90 -29.73 -0.96
C THR A 500 10.78 -28.98 -0.23
N THR A 501 11.08 -27.84 0.40
CA THR A 501 10.11 -26.96 1.05
C THR A 501 10.35 -25.52 0.61
N VAL A 502 9.32 -24.85 0.11
CA VAL A 502 9.37 -23.44 -0.28
C VAL A 502 8.40 -22.66 0.60
N ASN A 503 8.90 -21.63 1.29
CA ASN A 503 8.11 -20.74 2.11
C ASN A 503 8.07 -19.37 1.44
N ILE A 504 6.90 -18.97 0.91
CA ILE A 504 6.65 -17.63 0.39
C ILE A 504 6.05 -16.78 1.52
N THR A 505 6.62 -15.62 1.80
CA THR A 505 6.07 -14.66 2.77
C THR A 505 5.80 -13.34 2.06
N SER A 506 4.53 -13.00 1.84
CA SER A 506 4.14 -11.75 1.17
C SER A 506 3.71 -10.72 2.20
N SER A 507 4.44 -9.60 2.27
CA SER A 507 4.34 -8.64 3.37
C SER A 507 4.06 -7.21 2.92
N THR A 508 3.23 -6.50 3.68
CA THR A 508 2.85 -5.07 3.59
C THR A 508 2.15 -4.62 2.30
N ALA A 509 2.54 -5.13 1.13
CA ALA A 509 1.95 -4.82 -0.18
C ALA A 509 1.86 -6.08 -1.05
N ALA A 510 0.78 -6.16 -1.84
CA ALA A 510 0.49 -7.34 -2.64
C ALA A 510 1.63 -7.65 -3.63
N SER A 511 1.90 -8.93 -3.82
CA SER A 511 2.99 -9.41 -4.67
C SER A 511 2.47 -10.40 -5.71
N SER A 512 3.00 -10.34 -6.92
CA SER A 512 2.64 -11.20 -8.03
C SER A 512 3.85 -11.74 -8.79
N VAL A 513 3.74 -12.99 -9.23
CA VAL A 513 4.69 -13.65 -10.13
C VAL A 513 3.97 -14.24 -11.35
N GLY A 514 4.61 -14.14 -12.51
CA GLY A 514 4.08 -14.70 -13.75
C GLY A 514 4.02 -16.23 -13.72
N SER A 515 5.03 -16.86 -13.12
CA SER A 515 4.95 -18.27 -12.76
C SER A 515 5.90 -18.68 -11.64
N MET A 516 5.60 -19.82 -11.01
CA MET A 516 6.49 -20.53 -10.09
C MET A 516 6.90 -21.89 -10.67
N ALA A 517 8.19 -22.22 -10.60
CA ALA A 517 8.71 -23.52 -11.04
C ALA A 517 9.64 -24.12 -9.99
N PHE A 518 9.10 -25.03 -9.17
CA PHE A 518 9.82 -25.72 -8.10
C PHE A 518 9.54 -27.22 -8.20
N ALA A 519 10.22 -27.90 -9.13
CA ALA A 519 9.86 -29.26 -9.52
C ALA A 519 10.02 -30.28 -8.37
N ASP A 520 11.00 -30.08 -7.50
CA ASP A 520 11.33 -30.94 -6.36
C ASP A 520 10.63 -30.54 -5.05
N ALA A 521 9.92 -29.41 -5.04
CA ALA A 521 9.19 -28.97 -3.86
C ALA A 521 8.09 -29.99 -3.53
N THR A 522 8.10 -30.49 -2.30
CA THR A 522 7.07 -31.39 -1.75
C THR A 522 6.02 -30.63 -0.95
N THR A 523 6.41 -29.47 -0.42
CA THR A 523 5.58 -28.58 0.39
C THR A 523 5.77 -27.13 -0.06
N LEU A 524 4.66 -26.43 -0.27
CA LEU A 524 4.63 -24.99 -0.51
C LEU A 524 3.84 -24.33 0.62
N ASN A 525 4.45 -23.40 1.33
CA ASN A 525 3.78 -22.59 2.36
C ASN A 525 3.70 -21.14 1.88
N ILE A 526 2.53 -20.52 1.98
CA ILE A 526 2.33 -19.11 1.64
C ILE A 526 1.82 -18.40 2.90
N SER A 527 2.49 -17.35 3.33
CA SER A 527 2.22 -16.65 4.59
C SER A 527 2.35 -15.13 4.42
N GLY A 528 2.11 -14.37 5.49
CA GLY A 528 2.25 -12.91 5.54
C GLY A 528 0.90 -12.18 5.61
N ASP A 529 0.93 -10.87 5.39
CA ASP A 529 -0.21 -9.96 5.59
C ASP A 529 -0.67 -9.24 4.32
N ALA A 530 -0.07 -9.55 3.16
CA ALA A 530 -0.45 -8.99 1.87
C ALA A 530 -0.63 -10.08 0.82
N LYS A 531 -1.61 -9.91 -0.09
CA LYS A 531 -2.01 -10.94 -1.04
C LYS A 531 -0.85 -11.38 -1.94
N PHE A 532 -0.69 -12.70 -2.11
CA PHE A 532 0.28 -13.28 -3.04
C PHE A 532 -0.44 -13.90 -4.24
N THR A 533 0.00 -13.57 -5.45
CA THR A 533 -0.60 -14.10 -6.68
C THR A 533 0.46 -14.77 -7.55
N SER A 534 0.19 -15.96 -8.04
CA SER A 534 0.97 -16.62 -9.08
C SER A 534 0.05 -16.98 -10.24
N ALA A 535 0.43 -16.60 -11.47
CA ALA A 535 -0.40 -16.84 -12.65
C ALA A 535 -0.23 -18.25 -13.24
N GLY A 536 0.82 -18.98 -12.87
CA GLY A 536 1.06 -20.35 -13.33
C GLY A 536 2.11 -21.09 -12.50
N GLU A 537 2.02 -22.41 -12.41
CA GLU A 537 2.79 -23.21 -11.46
C GLU A 537 3.23 -24.52 -12.11
N THR A 538 4.52 -24.84 -11.97
CA THR A 538 5.08 -26.15 -12.31
C THR A 538 5.62 -26.78 -11.03
N LEU A 539 4.73 -27.48 -10.32
CA LEU A 539 4.94 -28.01 -8.96
C LEU A 539 4.76 -29.54 -8.94
N THR A 540 5.62 -30.25 -9.67
CA THR A 540 5.42 -31.68 -10.00
C THR A 540 5.51 -32.63 -8.81
N ALA A 541 6.31 -32.32 -7.79
CA ALA A 541 6.47 -33.15 -6.59
C ALA A 541 5.63 -32.70 -5.40
N VAL A 542 4.89 -31.58 -5.52
CA VAL A 542 4.14 -31.02 -4.39
C VAL A 542 3.08 -32.01 -3.94
N THR A 543 2.95 -32.15 -2.63
CA THR A 543 1.93 -32.98 -1.98
C THR A 543 1.02 -32.16 -1.08
N ALA A 544 1.50 -31.01 -0.58
CA ALA A 544 0.75 -30.10 0.27
C ALA A 544 1.06 -28.64 -0.07
N ILE A 545 -0.01 -27.84 -0.17
CA ILE A 545 0.02 -26.38 -0.25
C ILE A 545 -0.72 -25.85 0.98
N ASN A 546 -0.06 -25.00 1.76
CA ASN A 546 -0.62 -24.44 2.99
C ASN A 546 -0.56 -22.91 2.94
N VAL A 547 -1.71 -22.26 3.05
CA VAL A 547 -1.82 -20.81 3.09
C VAL A 547 -2.19 -20.38 4.50
N THR A 548 -1.40 -19.45 5.02
CA THR A 548 -1.60 -18.77 6.31
C THR A 548 -1.57 -17.25 6.14
N ASN A 549 -1.55 -16.79 4.90
CA ASN A 549 -1.54 -15.37 4.56
C ASN A 549 -2.90 -14.74 4.91
N THR A 550 -2.89 -13.62 5.65
CA THR A 550 -4.13 -13.01 6.14
C THR A 550 -4.89 -12.19 5.09
N ALA A 551 -4.29 -11.95 3.92
CA ALA A 551 -4.91 -11.33 2.76
C ALA A 551 -5.17 -12.34 1.61
N GLY A 552 -4.83 -13.61 1.82
CA GLY A 552 -5.05 -14.72 0.90
C GLY A 552 -3.96 -14.92 -0.16
N ALA A 553 -4.10 -16.01 -0.92
CA ALA A 553 -3.23 -16.39 -2.02
C ALA A 553 -4.02 -16.82 -3.25
N SER A 554 -3.58 -16.44 -4.45
CA SER A 554 -4.18 -16.82 -5.72
C SER A 554 -3.21 -17.64 -6.56
N LEU A 555 -3.58 -18.88 -6.92
CA LEU A 555 -2.78 -19.79 -7.73
C LEU A 555 -3.48 -20.08 -9.06
N GLY A 556 -2.81 -19.81 -10.18
CA GLY A 556 -3.40 -19.85 -11.52
C GLY A 556 -3.57 -21.25 -12.11
N SER A 557 -2.78 -22.23 -11.66
CA SER A 557 -2.82 -23.61 -12.14
C SER A 557 -3.73 -24.47 -11.28
N ALA A 558 -4.31 -25.48 -11.92
CA ALA A 558 -5.13 -26.45 -11.23
C ALA A 558 -4.32 -27.23 -10.17
N ILE A 559 -4.83 -27.30 -8.94
CA ILE A 559 -4.33 -28.17 -7.89
C ILE A 559 -4.38 -29.62 -8.38
N ALA A 560 -3.22 -30.26 -8.46
CA ALA A 560 -3.09 -31.61 -8.99
C ALA A 560 -3.82 -32.64 -8.11
N ALA A 561 -4.27 -33.75 -8.72
CA ALA A 561 -5.22 -34.65 -8.09
C ALA A 561 -4.77 -35.29 -6.76
N GLY A 562 -3.46 -35.41 -6.52
CA GLY A 562 -2.88 -35.97 -5.30
C GLY A 562 -2.52 -34.95 -4.22
N VAL A 563 -2.72 -33.66 -4.48
CA VAL A 563 -2.26 -32.54 -3.64
C VAL A 563 -3.36 -32.12 -2.67
N SER A 564 -3.02 -31.93 -1.41
CA SER A 564 -3.89 -31.24 -0.45
C SER A 564 -3.64 -29.73 -0.49
N PHE A 565 -4.71 -28.95 -0.39
CA PHE A 565 -4.65 -27.50 -0.23
C PHE A 565 -5.40 -27.11 1.05
N THR A 566 -4.74 -26.31 1.88
CA THR A 566 -5.31 -25.74 3.11
C THR A 566 -5.16 -24.23 3.04
N GLY A 567 -6.27 -23.52 2.86
CA GLY A 567 -6.33 -22.07 2.86
C GLY A 567 -6.40 -21.46 4.26
N GLY A 568 -6.31 -20.14 4.30
CA GLY A 568 -6.12 -19.30 5.48
C GLY A 568 -7.37 -18.55 5.95
N ALA A 569 -7.19 -17.30 6.35
CA ALA A 569 -8.27 -16.40 6.79
C ALA A 569 -8.53 -15.24 5.82
N GLY A 570 -7.77 -15.19 4.72
CA GLY A 570 -7.91 -14.16 3.69
C GLY A 570 -8.28 -14.79 2.36
N ASP A 571 -8.79 -13.96 1.44
CA ASP A 571 -9.41 -14.40 0.19
C ASP A 571 -8.48 -15.21 -0.73
N ASP A 572 -8.57 -16.53 -0.62
CA ASP A 572 -7.79 -17.51 -1.37
C ASP A 572 -8.47 -17.87 -2.70
N SER A 573 -7.69 -18.13 -3.75
CA SER A 573 -8.22 -18.49 -5.06
C SER A 573 -7.42 -19.62 -5.70
N VAL A 574 -8.10 -20.70 -6.06
CA VAL A 574 -7.47 -21.88 -6.68
C VAL A 574 -8.34 -22.49 -7.78
N SER A 575 -7.68 -23.12 -8.74
CA SER A 575 -8.34 -24.01 -9.69
C SER A 575 -8.18 -25.46 -9.28
N LEU A 576 -9.16 -26.31 -9.56
CA LEU A 576 -9.08 -27.74 -9.25
C LEU A 576 -8.83 -28.56 -10.51
N SER A 577 -8.15 -29.70 -10.35
CA SER A 577 -8.11 -30.74 -11.39
C SER A 577 -9.33 -31.66 -11.27
N SER A 578 -9.78 -32.24 -12.39
CA SER A 578 -10.80 -33.29 -12.34
C SER A 578 -10.28 -34.53 -11.61
N GLY A 579 -11.13 -35.19 -10.81
CA GLY A 579 -10.78 -36.42 -10.13
C GLY A 579 -9.80 -36.28 -8.96
N PHE A 580 -9.64 -35.08 -8.40
CA PHE A 580 -8.81 -34.86 -7.22
C PHE A 580 -9.24 -35.74 -6.04
N THR A 581 -8.26 -36.22 -5.27
CA THR A 581 -8.42 -37.33 -4.30
C THR A 581 -8.21 -36.90 -2.85
N LYS A 582 -7.88 -35.62 -2.63
CA LYS A 582 -7.63 -35.03 -1.30
C LYS A 582 -8.76 -34.09 -0.90
N ALA A 583 -8.89 -33.87 0.39
CA ALA A 583 -9.70 -32.78 0.91
C ALA A 583 -8.99 -31.46 0.63
N ILE A 584 -9.74 -30.52 0.07
CA ILE A 584 -9.37 -29.12 -0.13
C ILE A 584 -10.19 -28.32 0.89
N THR A 585 -9.54 -27.45 1.65
CA THR A 585 -10.20 -26.55 2.60
C THR A 585 -9.74 -25.13 2.28
N MET A 586 -10.67 -24.18 2.07
CA MET A 586 -10.30 -22.80 1.75
C MET A 586 -10.16 -21.93 3.01
N GLY A 587 -10.91 -22.23 4.07
CA GLY A 587 -10.68 -21.62 5.38
C GLY A 587 -11.72 -20.55 5.69
N ALA A 588 -11.28 -19.39 6.18
CA ALA A 588 -12.15 -18.24 6.35
C ALA A 588 -11.77 -17.16 5.32
N GLY A 589 -12.69 -16.26 5.00
CA GLY A 589 -12.49 -15.26 3.94
C GLY A 589 -13.47 -15.46 2.80
N ASN A 590 -13.42 -14.62 1.78
CA ASN A 590 -14.27 -14.80 0.60
C ASN A 590 -13.47 -15.53 -0.47
N ASP A 591 -13.49 -16.85 -0.42
CA ASP A 591 -12.62 -17.69 -1.24
C ASP A 591 -13.22 -17.97 -2.61
N THR A 592 -12.36 -18.29 -3.58
CA THR A 592 -12.75 -18.62 -4.95
C THR A 592 -12.19 -19.97 -5.39
N VAL A 593 -13.07 -20.87 -5.82
CA VAL A 593 -12.71 -22.18 -6.34
C VAL A 593 -13.16 -22.32 -7.79
N ILE A 594 -12.22 -22.45 -8.72
CA ILE A 594 -12.51 -22.75 -10.12
C ILE A 594 -12.70 -24.26 -10.28
N TYR A 595 -13.90 -24.65 -10.68
CA TYR A 595 -14.32 -26.05 -10.73
C TYR A 595 -13.64 -26.81 -11.88
N GLY A 596 -12.85 -27.83 -11.50
CA GLY A 596 -12.17 -28.72 -12.43
C GLY A 596 -12.99 -29.92 -12.91
N GLY A 597 -14.09 -30.24 -12.25
CA GLY A 597 -14.88 -31.47 -12.45
C GLY A 597 -15.09 -32.26 -11.17
N ALA A 598 -15.74 -33.42 -11.30
CA ALA A 598 -16.14 -34.25 -10.16
C ALA A 598 -14.94 -34.69 -9.30
N ALA A 599 -15.15 -34.75 -7.99
CA ALA A 599 -14.16 -35.24 -7.05
C ALA A 599 -13.90 -36.74 -7.24
N GLY A 600 -12.64 -37.15 -7.09
CA GLY A 600 -12.24 -38.55 -7.03
C GLY A 600 -12.58 -39.21 -5.69
N THR A 601 -12.21 -40.49 -5.54
CA THR A 601 -12.39 -41.18 -4.25
C THR A 601 -11.53 -40.50 -3.17
N GLY A 602 -12.17 -40.06 -2.09
CA GLY A 602 -11.50 -39.32 -1.01
C GLY A 602 -11.44 -37.80 -1.21
N GLY A 603 -11.76 -37.30 -2.41
CA GLY A 603 -11.82 -35.86 -2.68
C GLY A 603 -13.04 -35.18 -2.05
N SER A 604 -12.86 -33.94 -1.60
CA SER A 604 -13.90 -33.00 -1.17
C SER A 604 -13.35 -31.57 -1.15
N VAL A 605 -14.22 -30.57 -1.21
CA VAL A 605 -13.93 -29.15 -1.04
C VAL A 605 -14.85 -28.60 0.03
N ALA A 606 -14.27 -28.00 1.06
CA ALA A 606 -14.98 -27.15 1.99
C ALA A 606 -14.47 -25.72 1.77
N ALA A 607 -15.35 -24.80 1.41
CA ALA A 607 -14.96 -23.41 1.22
C ALA A 607 -14.69 -22.78 2.60
N GLY A 608 -15.73 -22.59 3.39
CA GLY A 608 -15.60 -22.47 4.85
C GLY A 608 -16.44 -21.33 5.38
N ASP A 609 -15.84 -20.41 6.14
CA ASP A 609 -16.55 -19.26 6.70
C ASP A 609 -16.34 -18.02 5.81
N GLY A 610 -17.40 -17.49 5.23
CA GLY A 610 -17.32 -16.27 4.40
C GLY A 610 -18.40 -16.25 3.33
N VAL A 611 -18.17 -15.47 2.27
CA VAL A 611 -18.99 -15.51 1.05
C VAL A 611 -18.15 -16.15 -0.04
N ASP A 612 -18.28 -17.46 -0.17
CA ASP A 612 -17.39 -18.24 -1.02
C ASP A 612 -17.98 -18.47 -2.42
N THR A 613 -17.11 -18.40 -3.42
CA THR A 613 -17.45 -18.49 -4.84
C THR A 613 -16.96 -19.79 -5.46
N ILE A 614 -17.85 -20.50 -6.14
CA ILE A 614 -17.48 -21.56 -7.07
C ILE A 614 -17.68 -21.09 -8.51
N VAL A 615 -16.62 -21.15 -9.31
CA VAL A 615 -16.61 -20.73 -10.71
C VAL A 615 -16.78 -21.95 -11.61
N MET A 616 -17.78 -21.94 -12.50
CA MET A 616 -18.08 -23.01 -13.44
C MET A 616 -18.38 -22.48 -14.84
N THR A 617 -18.28 -23.32 -15.86
CA THR A 617 -19.01 -23.12 -17.12
C THR A 617 -20.47 -23.54 -16.95
N SER A 618 -21.38 -23.07 -17.81
CA SER A 618 -22.80 -23.42 -17.78
C SER A 618 -23.01 -24.93 -17.93
N ALA A 619 -22.17 -25.59 -18.74
CA ALA A 619 -22.20 -27.03 -18.92
C ALA A 619 -21.73 -27.79 -17.67
N GLN A 620 -20.69 -27.29 -16.97
CA GLN A 620 -20.24 -27.88 -15.72
C GLN A 620 -21.30 -27.73 -14.62
N ALA A 621 -21.91 -26.54 -14.50
CA ALA A 621 -22.97 -26.29 -13.53
C ALA A 621 -24.18 -27.22 -13.75
N ALA A 622 -24.61 -27.42 -15.00
CA ALA A 622 -25.70 -28.35 -15.32
C ALA A 622 -25.38 -29.82 -14.97
N VAL A 623 -24.10 -30.22 -15.04
CA VAL A 623 -23.67 -31.55 -14.60
C VAL A 623 -23.65 -31.64 -13.06
N ALA A 624 -23.15 -30.61 -12.38
CA ALA A 624 -23.09 -30.56 -10.92
C ALA A 624 -24.50 -30.58 -10.28
N ASP A 625 -25.42 -29.80 -10.83
CA ASP A 625 -26.84 -29.77 -10.46
C ASP A 625 -27.46 -31.18 -10.42
N ASN A 626 -27.19 -32.00 -11.43
CA ASN A 626 -27.74 -33.35 -11.55
C ASN A 626 -26.94 -34.43 -10.79
N ASP A 627 -25.96 -34.06 -9.95
CA ASP A 627 -25.12 -35.00 -9.20
C ASP A 627 -25.26 -34.82 -7.68
N ALA A 628 -26.04 -35.69 -7.05
CA ALA A 628 -26.18 -35.70 -5.59
C ALA A 628 -24.84 -35.88 -4.83
N THR A 629 -23.81 -36.42 -5.50
CA THR A 629 -22.46 -36.53 -4.93
C THR A 629 -21.82 -35.16 -4.80
N PHE A 630 -22.03 -34.25 -5.75
CA PHE A 630 -21.49 -32.88 -5.73
C PHE A 630 -21.86 -32.19 -4.42
N ASN A 631 -23.15 -32.15 -4.07
CA ASN A 631 -23.64 -31.51 -2.84
C ASN A 631 -23.04 -32.08 -1.53
N SER A 632 -22.58 -33.33 -1.54
CA SER A 632 -21.92 -33.95 -0.38
C SER A 632 -20.41 -33.70 -0.33
N LYS A 633 -19.83 -33.29 -1.46
CA LYS A 633 -18.39 -33.15 -1.66
C LYS A 633 -17.93 -31.71 -1.77
N PHE A 634 -18.79 -30.81 -2.20
CA PHE A 634 -18.58 -29.37 -2.24
C PHE A 634 -19.55 -28.78 -1.22
N THR A 635 -19.04 -27.98 -0.29
CA THR A 635 -19.83 -27.44 0.82
C THR A 635 -19.35 -26.04 1.20
N GLY A 636 -20.28 -25.19 1.64
CA GLY A 636 -19.98 -23.84 2.13
C GLY A 636 -19.86 -22.79 1.03
N PHE A 637 -20.46 -22.99 -0.14
CA PHE A 637 -20.48 -21.99 -1.21
C PHE A 637 -21.78 -21.19 -1.19
N GLU A 638 -21.67 -19.87 -1.26
CA GLU A 638 -22.80 -18.93 -1.31
C GLU A 638 -23.00 -18.37 -2.72
N VAL A 639 -21.94 -18.38 -3.54
CA VAL A 639 -21.93 -17.79 -4.89
C VAL A 639 -21.58 -18.83 -5.93
N LEU A 640 -22.42 -18.95 -6.96
CA LEU A 640 -22.06 -19.59 -8.22
C LEU A 640 -21.70 -18.53 -9.24
N GLU A 641 -20.51 -18.60 -9.81
CA GLU A 641 -20.10 -17.76 -10.92
C GLU A 641 -20.02 -18.56 -12.23
N LEU A 642 -20.72 -18.11 -13.25
CA LEU A 642 -20.64 -18.68 -14.59
C LEU A 642 -19.61 -17.92 -15.43
N SER A 643 -18.55 -18.63 -15.83
CA SER A 643 -17.45 -18.14 -16.67
C SER A 643 -17.83 -17.92 -18.15
N ASP A 644 -18.97 -18.47 -18.57
CA ASP A 644 -19.56 -18.34 -19.90
C ASP A 644 -21.07 -18.02 -19.79
N ALA A 645 -21.74 -17.88 -20.93
CA ALA A 645 -23.16 -17.52 -20.94
C ALA A 645 -24.02 -18.71 -20.47
N LEU A 646 -25.09 -18.44 -19.72
CA LEU A 646 -26.07 -19.48 -19.39
C LEU A 646 -26.76 -19.95 -20.68
N ALA A 647 -26.36 -21.12 -21.17
CA ALA A 647 -26.74 -21.63 -22.48
C ALA A 647 -28.26 -21.70 -22.70
N ALA A 648 -28.70 -21.51 -23.95
CA ALA A 648 -30.10 -21.66 -24.31
C ALA A 648 -30.55 -23.11 -24.12
N GLY A 649 -31.69 -23.32 -23.46
CA GLY A 649 -32.17 -24.66 -23.08
C GLY A 649 -31.59 -25.20 -21.77
N ALA A 650 -30.65 -24.50 -21.13
CA ALA A 650 -30.13 -24.90 -19.83
C ALA A 650 -31.13 -24.56 -18.71
N THR A 651 -31.38 -25.52 -17.83
CA THR A 651 -32.07 -25.30 -16.55
C THR A 651 -31.12 -25.66 -15.44
N LEU A 652 -30.93 -24.73 -14.51
CA LEU A 652 -30.03 -24.88 -13.39
C LEU A 652 -30.83 -24.82 -12.09
N ASP A 653 -30.94 -25.94 -11.40
CA ASP A 653 -31.54 -26.02 -10.07
C ASP A 653 -30.48 -25.75 -8.99
N LEU A 654 -30.60 -24.61 -8.31
CA LEU A 654 -29.64 -24.20 -7.28
C LEU A 654 -29.68 -25.11 -6.05
N ALA A 655 -30.73 -25.91 -5.84
CA ALA A 655 -30.73 -26.94 -4.82
C ALA A 655 -29.69 -28.05 -5.12
N GLY A 656 -29.39 -28.29 -6.40
CA GLY A 656 -28.33 -29.17 -6.88
C GLY A 656 -26.92 -28.57 -6.76
N ILE A 657 -26.80 -27.27 -6.49
CA ILE A 657 -25.53 -26.54 -6.34
C ILE A 657 -25.51 -25.85 -4.98
N ASN A 658 -25.52 -26.66 -3.92
CA ASN A 658 -25.40 -26.24 -2.52
C ASN A 658 -26.40 -25.17 -2.02
N ASN A 659 -27.47 -24.86 -2.75
CA ASN A 659 -28.38 -23.76 -2.44
C ASN A 659 -27.67 -22.40 -2.39
N VAL A 660 -26.74 -22.15 -3.32
CA VAL A 660 -26.10 -20.83 -3.48
C VAL A 660 -27.15 -19.72 -3.51
N SER A 661 -26.89 -18.63 -2.80
CA SER A 661 -27.79 -17.47 -2.70
C SER A 661 -27.56 -16.45 -3.81
N THR A 662 -26.39 -16.48 -4.45
CA THR A 662 -26.01 -15.55 -5.51
C THR A 662 -25.55 -16.30 -6.75
N VAL A 663 -26.01 -15.86 -7.92
CA VAL A 663 -25.50 -16.32 -9.22
C VAL A 663 -24.90 -15.14 -9.99
N VAL A 664 -23.64 -15.26 -10.38
CA VAL A 664 -22.94 -14.29 -11.22
C VAL A 664 -22.92 -14.78 -12.68
N LEU A 665 -23.39 -13.95 -13.60
CA LEU A 665 -23.47 -14.21 -15.04
C LEU A 665 -22.46 -13.31 -15.78
N ASN A 666 -21.25 -13.81 -16.03
CA ASN A 666 -20.20 -13.02 -16.69
C ASN A 666 -20.45 -12.75 -18.18
N ALA A 667 -21.28 -13.58 -18.83
CA ALA A 667 -21.70 -13.40 -20.22
C ALA A 667 -23.23 -13.47 -20.37
N GLY A 668 -23.96 -13.15 -19.31
CA GLY A 668 -25.43 -13.08 -19.30
C GLY A 668 -26.15 -14.40 -19.60
N GLY A 669 -27.47 -14.31 -19.79
CA GLY A 669 -28.30 -15.42 -20.26
C GLY A 669 -28.45 -15.43 -21.79
N ALA A 670 -28.35 -16.60 -22.40
CA ALA A 670 -28.42 -16.76 -23.86
C ALA A 670 -29.85 -16.84 -24.41
N ASN A 671 -30.88 -16.93 -23.56
CA ASN A 671 -32.27 -17.00 -24.02
C ASN A 671 -33.30 -16.66 -22.93
N ALA A 672 -34.20 -15.73 -23.24
CA ALA A 672 -35.21 -15.21 -22.33
C ALA A 672 -36.27 -16.22 -21.84
N THR A 673 -36.40 -17.41 -22.44
CA THR A 673 -37.41 -18.42 -22.04
C THR A 673 -36.83 -19.75 -21.62
N SER A 674 -35.55 -20.00 -21.91
CA SER A 674 -34.93 -21.32 -21.75
C SER A 674 -33.53 -21.31 -21.12
N SER A 675 -32.99 -20.14 -20.78
CA SER A 675 -31.86 -20.00 -19.85
C SER A 675 -32.44 -19.83 -18.44
N VAL A 676 -32.64 -20.92 -17.72
CA VAL A 676 -33.42 -20.96 -16.48
C VAL A 676 -32.52 -21.17 -15.26
N ILE A 677 -32.71 -20.34 -14.24
CA ILE A 677 -32.21 -20.53 -12.87
C ILE A 677 -33.42 -20.80 -11.99
N SER A 678 -33.44 -21.93 -11.28
CA SER A 678 -34.57 -22.35 -10.43
C SER A 678 -34.17 -22.64 -9.00
N ASN A 679 -35.16 -22.61 -8.11
CA ASN A 679 -35.01 -22.79 -6.66
C ASN A 679 -34.09 -21.77 -5.99
N LEU A 680 -33.98 -20.56 -6.56
CA LEU A 680 -33.32 -19.44 -5.90
C LEU A 680 -34.14 -19.05 -4.65
N ALA A 681 -33.50 -18.96 -3.49
CA ALA A 681 -34.21 -18.53 -2.28
C ALA A 681 -34.73 -17.10 -2.43
N SER A 682 -35.85 -16.80 -1.77
CA SER A 682 -36.37 -15.42 -1.68
C SER A 682 -35.33 -14.51 -1.02
N GLY A 683 -35.05 -13.36 -1.64
CA GLY A 683 -33.93 -12.48 -1.30
C GLY A 683 -32.59 -12.85 -1.95
N GLY A 684 -32.55 -13.88 -2.80
CA GLY A 684 -31.37 -14.25 -3.57
C GLY A 684 -31.04 -13.25 -4.68
N THR A 685 -29.79 -13.30 -5.16
CA THR A 685 -29.22 -12.30 -6.07
C THR A 685 -28.81 -12.89 -7.41
N ILE A 686 -29.19 -12.25 -8.50
CA ILE A 686 -28.62 -12.47 -9.83
C ILE A 686 -27.75 -11.26 -10.18
N LYS A 687 -26.44 -11.47 -10.25
CA LYS A 687 -25.48 -10.46 -10.68
C LYS A 687 -25.13 -10.70 -12.14
N GLN A 688 -25.28 -9.70 -13.00
CA GLN A 688 -24.93 -9.79 -14.41
C GLN A 688 -23.85 -8.77 -14.74
N THR A 689 -22.71 -9.26 -15.23
CA THR A 689 -21.53 -8.44 -15.53
C THR A 689 -21.17 -8.37 -17.00
N GLY A 690 -21.82 -9.20 -17.84
CA GLY A 690 -21.73 -9.14 -19.29
C GLY A 690 -23.09 -9.12 -19.98
N ASP A 691 -23.09 -8.74 -21.26
CA ASP A 691 -24.32 -8.61 -22.05
C ASP A 691 -25.05 -9.95 -22.16
N GLY A 692 -26.38 -9.89 -22.16
CA GLY A 692 -27.26 -11.05 -22.27
C GLY A 692 -28.44 -10.79 -23.20
N THR A 693 -29.11 -11.86 -23.61
CA THR A 693 -30.37 -11.78 -24.37
C THR A 693 -31.58 -12.06 -23.47
N GLY A 694 -31.39 -12.87 -22.43
CA GLY A 694 -32.35 -12.99 -21.34
C GLY A 694 -32.16 -14.22 -20.46
N VAL A 695 -32.78 -14.19 -19.28
CA VAL A 695 -32.73 -15.21 -18.23
C VAL A 695 -34.09 -15.35 -17.56
N VAL A 696 -34.47 -16.58 -17.23
CA VAL A 696 -35.65 -16.88 -16.40
C VAL A 696 -35.17 -17.21 -14.99
N VAL A 697 -35.65 -16.46 -14.01
CA VAL A 697 -35.33 -16.63 -12.59
C VAL A 697 -36.57 -17.12 -11.87
N GLN A 698 -36.53 -18.35 -11.37
CA GLN A 698 -37.61 -18.94 -10.58
C GLN A 698 -37.22 -18.91 -9.11
N VAL A 699 -37.74 -17.90 -8.39
CA VAL A 699 -37.65 -17.84 -6.94
C VAL A 699 -38.48 -18.97 -6.34
N LYS A 700 -37.91 -19.67 -5.37
CA LYS A 700 -38.48 -20.86 -4.75
C LYS A 700 -39.81 -20.52 -4.09
N ASP A 701 -40.83 -21.31 -4.40
CA ASP A 701 -42.18 -21.20 -3.85
C ASP A 701 -42.89 -19.84 -4.13
N ALA A 702 -42.41 -19.06 -5.09
CA ALA A 702 -42.94 -17.72 -5.43
C ALA A 702 -44.42 -17.69 -5.81
N THR A 703 -44.99 -18.81 -6.24
CA THR A 703 -46.42 -18.89 -6.59
C THR A 703 -47.34 -19.08 -5.38
N PHE A 704 -46.79 -19.31 -4.18
CA PHE A 704 -47.55 -19.68 -2.98
C PHE A 704 -47.36 -18.73 -1.79
N ASN A 705 -46.26 -17.98 -1.75
CA ASN A 705 -45.97 -17.05 -0.68
C ASN A 705 -46.35 -15.63 -1.11
N ALA A 706 -46.62 -14.77 -0.13
CA ALA A 706 -46.79 -13.34 -0.36
C ALA A 706 -45.56 -12.63 0.17
N GLY A 707 -44.88 -11.87 -0.69
CA GLY A 707 -43.73 -11.04 -0.31
C GLY A 707 -42.39 -11.61 -0.73
N ASP A 708 -42.34 -12.33 -1.85
CA ASP A 708 -41.09 -12.81 -2.40
C ASP A 708 -40.23 -11.69 -3.00
N VAL A 709 -38.92 -11.82 -2.81
CA VAL A 709 -37.93 -10.81 -3.20
C VAL A 709 -36.92 -11.42 -4.18
N LEU A 710 -36.62 -10.69 -5.25
CA LEU A 710 -35.49 -10.95 -6.14
C LEU A 710 -34.58 -9.73 -6.18
N ASN A 711 -33.28 -9.95 -5.94
CA ASN A 711 -32.26 -8.93 -6.11
C ASN A 711 -31.55 -9.12 -7.46
N LEU A 712 -31.41 -8.04 -8.22
CA LEU A 712 -30.70 -7.98 -9.47
C LEU A 712 -29.55 -6.98 -9.31
N GLU A 713 -28.34 -7.41 -9.64
CA GLU A 713 -27.17 -6.53 -9.68
C GLU A 713 -26.65 -6.44 -11.11
N LEU A 714 -26.77 -5.27 -11.71
CA LEU A 714 -26.44 -4.99 -13.10
C LEU A 714 -25.19 -4.13 -13.13
N SER A 715 -24.01 -4.72 -13.39
CA SER A 715 -22.73 -4.02 -13.26
C SER A 715 -21.68 -4.46 -14.26
N LYS A 716 -21.23 -3.57 -15.16
CA LYS A 716 -20.25 -3.89 -16.20
C LYS A 716 -19.12 -2.87 -16.20
N SER A 717 -17.87 -3.36 -16.25
CA SER A 717 -16.70 -2.49 -16.30
C SER A 717 -16.50 -1.89 -17.69
N GLY A 718 -16.33 -0.56 -17.77
CA GLY A 718 -15.86 0.13 -18.98
C GLY A 718 -16.88 0.22 -20.12
N GLY A 719 -18.19 0.11 -19.85
CA GLY A 719 -19.22 0.32 -20.86
C GLY A 719 -20.64 0.02 -20.40
N VAL A 720 -21.59 0.18 -21.32
CA VAL A 720 -23.02 -0.09 -21.10
C VAL A 720 -23.30 -1.59 -21.04
N LEU A 721 -24.05 -2.02 -20.03
CA LEU A 721 -24.63 -3.35 -19.94
C LEU A 721 -25.98 -3.43 -20.67
N ALA A 722 -26.10 -4.38 -21.60
CA ALA A 722 -27.38 -4.83 -22.14
C ALA A 722 -27.78 -6.14 -21.46
N ALA A 723 -28.58 -6.06 -20.39
CA ALA A 723 -28.93 -7.23 -19.59
C ALA A 723 -29.83 -8.23 -20.35
N GLY A 724 -30.65 -7.73 -21.28
CA GLY A 724 -31.66 -8.49 -21.99
C GLY A 724 -32.96 -8.63 -21.18
N GLN A 725 -33.78 -9.64 -21.49
CA GLN A 725 -35.03 -9.88 -20.78
C GLN A 725 -34.81 -10.72 -19.51
N ILE A 726 -35.26 -10.23 -18.36
CA ILE A 726 -35.26 -10.95 -17.08
C ILE A 726 -36.71 -11.31 -16.76
N THR A 727 -36.99 -12.60 -16.65
CA THR A 727 -38.32 -13.13 -16.31
C THR A 727 -38.33 -13.62 -14.86
N ALA A 728 -39.20 -13.07 -14.02
CA ALA A 728 -39.35 -13.42 -12.60
C ALA A 728 -40.83 -13.59 -12.24
N ALA A 729 -41.40 -14.74 -12.59
CA ALA A 729 -42.82 -15.01 -12.37
C ALA A 729 -43.13 -15.24 -10.87
N GLY A 730 -44.20 -14.60 -10.37
CA GLY A 730 -44.67 -14.77 -8.99
C GLY A 730 -43.87 -14.03 -7.92
N VAL A 731 -42.93 -13.16 -8.28
CA VAL A 731 -42.13 -12.41 -7.29
C VAL A 731 -42.78 -11.04 -7.04
N GLU A 732 -43.06 -10.67 -5.79
CA GLU A 732 -43.73 -9.40 -5.47
C GLU A 732 -42.80 -8.19 -5.44
N THR A 733 -41.54 -8.36 -5.04
CA THR A 733 -40.56 -7.27 -4.93
C THR A 733 -39.32 -7.55 -5.77
N ILE A 734 -39.01 -6.66 -6.70
CA ILE A 734 -37.77 -6.70 -7.50
C ILE A 734 -36.89 -5.53 -7.07
N ASN A 735 -35.69 -5.82 -6.57
CA ASN A 735 -34.67 -4.81 -6.31
C ASN A 735 -33.64 -4.85 -7.43
N ILE A 736 -33.33 -3.72 -8.05
CA ILE A 736 -32.38 -3.59 -9.15
C ILE A 736 -31.28 -2.62 -8.74
N ASN A 737 -30.08 -3.11 -8.51
CA ASN A 737 -28.91 -2.28 -8.30
C ASN A 737 -28.14 -2.13 -9.62
N VAL A 738 -28.10 -0.91 -10.17
CA VAL A 738 -27.34 -0.55 -11.37
C VAL A 738 -26.02 0.12 -10.95
N ALA A 739 -24.95 -0.67 -10.90
CA ALA A 739 -23.66 -0.23 -10.37
C ALA A 739 -22.61 -0.04 -11.46
N ASP A 740 -21.81 1.02 -11.38
CA ASP A 740 -20.52 1.09 -12.06
C ASP A 740 -19.56 0.08 -11.41
N ALA A 741 -19.00 -0.82 -12.22
CA ALA A 741 -18.04 -1.82 -11.73
C ALA A 741 -16.68 -1.19 -11.37
N ASN A 742 -16.42 0.06 -11.77
CA ASN A 742 -15.21 0.78 -11.42
C ASN A 742 -15.31 1.38 -10.00
N THR A 743 -14.53 0.83 -9.08
CA THR A 743 -14.49 1.27 -7.68
C THR A 743 -13.69 2.57 -7.46
N THR A 744 -13.03 3.11 -8.51
CA THR A 744 -12.09 4.24 -8.38
C THR A 744 -12.65 5.62 -8.76
N ASP A 745 -13.95 5.76 -9.04
CA ASP A 745 -14.60 7.04 -9.40
C ASP A 745 -13.93 7.74 -10.61
N THR A 746 -13.33 6.96 -11.52
CA THR A 746 -12.61 7.47 -12.70
C THR A 746 -13.39 7.26 -14.00
N SER A 747 -14.57 6.65 -13.95
CA SER A 747 -15.43 6.36 -15.10
C SER A 747 -16.74 7.13 -14.98
N ALA A 748 -17.27 7.56 -16.12
CA ALA A 748 -18.59 8.19 -16.16
C ALA A 748 -19.65 7.13 -16.00
N ALA A 749 -20.73 7.46 -15.28
CA ALA A 749 -21.95 6.68 -15.26
C ALA A 749 -22.39 6.30 -16.68
N ALA A 750 -22.99 5.12 -16.81
CA ALA A 750 -23.54 4.59 -18.05
C ALA A 750 -24.99 4.17 -17.86
N ILE A 751 -25.81 4.30 -18.91
CA ILE A 751 -27.21 3.87 -18.86
C ILE A 751 -27.30 2.40 -19.25
N HIS A 752 -27.55 1.52 -18.29
CA HIS A 752 -27.83 0.10 -18.53
C HIS A 752 -29.20 -0.10 -19.15
N SER A 753 -29.43 -1.26 -19.78
CA SER A 753 -30.75 -1.61 -20.33
C SER A 753 -31.19 -3.00 -19.90
N ALA A 754 -32.46 -3.14 -19.54
CA ALA A 754 -33.09 -4.41 -19.18
C ALA A 754 -34.56 -4.43 -19.61
N SER A 755 -35.10 -5.61 -19.90
CA SER A 755 -36.54 -5.83 -20.03
C SER A 755 -37.02 -6.71 -18.90
N LEU A 756 -38.04 -6.29 -18.16
CA LEU A 756 -38.53 -7.03 -17.00
C LEU A 756 -39.88 -7.67 -17.31
N VAL A 757 -40.00 -8.98 -17.09
CA VAL A 757 -41.25 -9.75 -17.14
C VAL A 757 -41.49 -10.34 -15.74
N ALA A 758 -42.22 -9.62 -14.90
CA ALA A 758 -42.50 -9.97 -13.51
C ALA A 758 -43.98 -9.72 -13.20
N THR A 759 -44.85 -10.60 -13.70
CA THR A 759 -46.32 -10.41 -13.63
C THR A 759 -46.90 -10.41 -12.21
N GLY A 760 -46.14 -10.89 -11.22
CA GLY A 760 -46.51 -10.83 -9.80
C GLY A 760 -45.95 -9.63 -9.05
N ALA A 761 -45.07 -8.83 -9.67
CA ALA A 761 -44.40 -7.73 -8.99
C ALA A 761 -45.39 -6.61 -8.65
N THR A 762 -45.36 -6.18 -7.39
CA THR A 762 -46.07 -5.01 -6.90
C THR A 762 -45.12 -3.83 -6.67
N THR A 763 -43.87 -4.15 -6.36
CA THR A 763 -42.80 -3.19 -6.04
C THR A 763 -41.57 -3.45 -6.89
N VAL A 764 -41.03 -2.40 -7.51
CA VAL A 764 -39.73 -2.41 -8.17
C VAL A 764 -38.90 -1.25 -7.59
N ASN A 765 -37.79 -1.57 -6.95
CA ASN A 765 -36.85 -0.59 -6.43
C ASN A 765 -35.60 -0.56 -7.32
N VAL A 766 -35.09 0.62 -7.65
CA VAL A 766 -33.87 0.82 -8.43
C VAL A 766 -32.90 1.67 -7.63
N SER A 767 -31.66 1.21 -7.52
CA SER A 767 -30.57 1.89 -6.80
C SER A 767 -29.27 1.83 -7.59
N GLY A 768 -28.26 2.56 -7.14
CA GLY A 768 -26.89 2.48 -7.65
C GLY A 768 -26.39 3.80 -8.21
N ASN A 769 -25.39 3.75 -9.07
CA ASN A 769 -24.71 4.92 -9.62
C ASN A 769 -24.61 4.92 -11.15
N ASN A 770 -25.42 4.10 -11.81
CA ASN A 770 -25.62 4.09 -13.26
C ASN A 770 -27.09 4.36 -13.59
N GLY A 771 -27.37 4.87 -14.79
CA GLY A 771 -28.73 4.98 -15.29
C GLY A 771 -29.34 3.63 -15.71
N LEU A 772 -30.65 3.59 -15.89
CA LEU A 772 -31.38 2.38 -16.30
C LEU A 772 -32.52 2.69 -17.28
N ASN A 773 -32.41 2.17 -18.50
CA ASN A 773 -33.56 2.04 -19.40
C ASN A 773 -34.27 0.71 -19.13
N LEU A 774 -35.38 0.76 -18.38
CA LEU A 774 -36.17 -0.43 -18.03
C LEU A 774 -37.38 -0.57 -18.94
N THR A 775 -37.34 -1.53 -19.85
CA THR A 775 -38.53 -1.95 -20.60
C THR A 775 -39.43 -2.81 -19.71
N ASN A 776 -40.47 -2.20 -19.15
CA ASN A 776 -41.48 -2.87 -18.35
C ASN A 776 -42.45 -3.65 -19.25
N ASP A 777 -42.54 -4.97 -19.12
CA ASP A 777 -43.45 -5.79 -19.94
C ASP A 777 -44.92 -5.43 -19.70
N ALA A 778 -45.73 -5.49 -20.76
CA ALA A 778 -47.16 -5.17 -20.70
C ALA A 778 -47.96 -6.10 -19.75
N GLY A 779 -47.42 -7.27 -19.41
CA GLY A 779 -47.98 -8.18 -18.42
C GLY A 779 -47.75 -7.76 -16.97
N ASN A 780 -46.86 -6.82 -16.68
CA ASN A 780 -46.52 -6.35 -15.32
C ASN A 780 -47.59 -5.39 -14.76
N THR A 781 -48.83 -5.82 -14.85
CA THR A 781 -50.03 -5.03 -14.49
C THR A 781 -50.22 -4.85 -12.98
N ALA A 782 -49.46 -5.57 -12.15
CA ALA A 782 -49.59 -5.55 -10.69
C ALA A 782 -48.69 -4.50 -10.01
N ILE A 783 -47.76 -3.86 -10.74
CA ILE A 783 -46.84 -2.88 -10.17
C ILE A 783 -47.63 -1.65 -9.73
N THR A 784 -47.55 -1.34 -8.44
CA THR A 784 -48.12 -0.12 -7.82
C THR A 784 -47.04 0.78 -7.24
N THR A 785 -45.79 0.33 -7.18
CA THR A 785 -44.66 1.10 -6.68
C THR A 785 -43.44 0.85 -7.56
N PHE A 786 -42.95 1.92 -8.19
CA PHE A 786 -41.65 1.99 -8.82
C PHE A 786 -40.85 3.09 -8.12
N ASP A 787 -39.71 2.74 -7.52
CA ASP A 787 -38.90 3.69 -6.76
C ASP A 787 -37.44 3.61 -7.21
N ALA A 788 -37.00 4.59 -8.00
CA ALA A 788 -35.63 4.75 -8.46
C ALA A 788 -34.85 5.84 -7.67
N SER A 789 -35.36 6.28 -6.52
CA SER A 789 -34.71 7.32 -5.70
C SER A 789 -33.33 6.91 -5.15
N GLY A 790 -32.98 5.62 -5.23
CA GLY A 790 -31.67 5.11 -4.87
C GLY A 790 -30.60 5.29 -5.96
N VAL A 791 -30.94 5.81 -7.14
CA VAL A 791 -29.97 6.09 -8.22
C VAL A 791 -29.33 7.45 -8.00
N VAL A 792 -28.06 7.44 -7.59
CA VAL A 792 -27.32 8.63 -7.13
C VAL A 792 -25.90 8.65 -7.70
N ALA A 793 -25.34 9.83 -7.92
CA ALA A 793 -23.96 10.00 -8.36
C ALA A 793 -22.95 9.54 -7.28
N ASN A 794 -21.81 8.97 -7.68
CA ASN A 794 -20.72 8.61 -6.77
C ASN A 794 -19.50 9.56 -6.88
N SER A 795 -19.57 10.58 -7.74
CA SER A 795 -18.42 11.46 -8.00
C SER A 795 -18.04 12.38 -6.82
N THR A 796 -16.79 12.28 -6.38
CA THR A 796 -16.30 12.94 -5.14
C THR A 796 -15.68 14.33 -5.30
N ALA A 797 -15.52 14.89 -6.52
CA ALA A 797 -15.18 16.31 -6.71
C ALA A 797 -15.12 16.79 -8.18
N THR A 798 -14.90 15.89 -9.14
CA THR A 798 -14.88 16.24 -10.57
C THR A 798 -16.07 15.50 -11.19
N VAL A 799 -17.13 16.21 -11.57
CA VAL A 799 -18.39 15.60 -12.04
C VAL A 799 -18.11 14.79 -13.31
N ILE A 800 -17.95 13.47 -13.17
CA ILE A 800 -17.90 12.54 -14.30
C ILE A 800 -19.32 12.00 -14.55
N ASP A 801 -20.09 11.76 -13.49
CA ASP A 801 -21.49 11.36 -13.56
C ASP A 801 -22.38 12.57 -13.85
N THR A 802 -22.91 12.63 -15.07
CA THR A 802 -23.90 13.65 -15.43
C THR A 802 -25.31 13.14 -15.20
N ALA A 803 -26.26 14.03 -14.89
CA ALA A 803 -27.68 13.65 -14.77
C ALA A 803 -28.19 12.89 -16.02
N ALA A 804 -27.69 13.24 -17.22
CA ALA A 804 -28.02 12.51 -18.44
C ALA A 804 -27.59 11.03 -18.42
N ASN A 805 -26.51 10.68 -17.71
CA ASN A 805 -25.99 9.32 -17.63
C ASN A 805 -26.59 8.51 -16.46
N LEU A 806 -27.24 9.18 -15.51
CA LEU A 806 -27.98 8.57 -14.39
C LEU A 806 -29.46 8.35 -14.72
N ALA A 807 -29.90 8.77 -15.91
CA ALA A 807 -31.29 8.71 -16.35
C ALA A 807 -31.91 7.32 -16.20
N VAL A 808 -33.12 7.31 -15.64
CA VAL A 808 -34.00 6.15 -15.50
C VAL A 808 -35.21 6.31 -16.40
N THR A 809 -35.54 5.28 -17.17
CA THR A 809 -36.74 5.23 -18.00
C THR A 809 -37.67 4.13 -17.51
N PHE A 810 -38.92 4.49 -17.20
CA PHE A 810 -39.96 3.57 -16.76
C PHE A 810 -41.34 3.99 -17.27
N ALA A 811 -42.13 3.01 -17.72
CA ALA A 811 -43.53 3.17 -18.06
C ALA A 811 -44.37 2.12 -17.31
N SER A 812 -45.38 2.59 -16.57
CA SER A 812 -46.30 1.71 -15.86
C SER A 812 -47.13 0.88 -16.85
N ALA A 813 -47.21 -0.41 -16.60
CA ALA A 813 -48.08 -1.34 -17.33
C ALA A 813 -49.37 -1.63 -16.56
N ASN A 814 -49.62 -0.95 -15.43
CA ASN A 814 -50.84 -1.14 -14.65
C ASN A 814 -52.07 -0.76 -15.49
N THR A 815 -53.15 -1.55 -15.37
CA THR A 815 -54.39 -1.33 -16.14
C THR A 815 -55.61 -1.17 -15.26
N ASP A 816 -55.44 -1.18 -13.93
CA ASP A 816 -56.51 -0.93 -12.98
C ASP A 816 -56.72 0.58 -12.83
N ALA A 817 -57.78 1.10 -13.43
CA ALA A 817 -58.15 2.51 -13.38
C ALA A 817 -58.49 3.03 -11.96
N SER A 818 -58.59 2.14 -10.96
CA SER A 818 -58.77 2.50 -9.55
C SER A 818 -57.49 2.36 -8.72
N ALA A 819 -56.41 1.82 -9.29
CA ALA A 819 -55.15 1.66 -8.57
C ALA A 819 -54.47 3.01 -8.35
N THR A 820 -53.84 3.16 -7.19
CA THR A 820 -52.88 4.24 -6.96
C THR A 820 -51.48 3.71 -7.22
N VAL A 821 -50.75 4.33 -8.15
CA VAL A 821 -49.41 3.91 -8.55
C VAL A 821 -48.42 5.01 -8.18
N ALA A 822 -47.39 4.67 -7.40
CA ALA A 822 -46.31 5.59 -7.04
C ALA A 822 -45.10 5.33 -7.94
N ILE A 823 -44.58 6.38 -8.58
CA ILE A 823 -43.41 6.33 -9.46
C ILE A 823 -42.44 7.42 -8.99
N THR A 824 -41.23 7.05 -8.60
CA THR A 824 -40.18 7.99 -8.17
C THR A 824 -38.93 7.79 -9.01
N GLY A 825 -38.38 8.88 -9.56
CA GLY A 825 -37.08 8.91 -10.22
C GLY A 825 -35.91 9.13 -9.25
N GLY A 826 -34.71 9.33 -9.78
CA GLY A 826 -33.45 9.48 -9.06
C GLY A 826 -32.83 10.88 -9.22
N GLU A 827 -31.50 10.92 -9.30
CA GLU A 827 -30.73 12.15 -9.60
C GLU A 827 -30.50 12.38 -11.11
N GLY A 828 -31.07 11.51 -11.96
CA GLY A 828 -30.88 11.51 -13.41
C GLY A 828 -31.92 12.36 -14.16
N ASN A 829 -31.71 12.55 -15.48
CA ASN A 829 -32.75 13.12 -16.35
C ASN A 829 -33.75 12.02 -16.71
N ASP A 830 -34.76 11.82 -15.89
CA ASP A 830 -35.60 10.62 -15.95
C ASP A 830 -36.75 10.76 -16.94
N THR A 831 -37.26 9.62 -17.41
CA THR A 831 -38.46 9.55 -18.25
C THR A 831 -39.46 8.60 -17.62
N LEU A 832 -40.50 9.17 -17.01
CA LEU A 832 -41.44 8.47 -16.15
C LEU A 832 -42.85 8.59 -16.74
N THR A 833 -43.49 7.46 -17.00
CA THR A 833 -44.86 7.41 -17.53
C THR A 833 -45.76 6.58 -16.62
N GLY A 834 -46.84 7.19 -16.14
CA GLY A 834 -47.92 6.52 -15.42
C GLY A 834 -48.86 5.76 -16.35
N ASN A 835 -50.10 5.53 -15.92
CA ASN A 835 -51.03 4.63 -16.61
C ASN A 835 -52.45 5.19 -16.69
N ALA A 836 -53.48 4.35 -16.51
CA ALA A 836 -54.88 4.78 -16.54
C ALA A 836 -55.52 4.93 -15.13
N GLY A 837 -54.73 4.67 -14.08
CA GLY A 837 -55.09 4.74 -12.66
C GLY A 837 -54.91 6.14 -12.08
N ILE A 838 -54.62 6.22 -10.78
CA ILE A 838 -54.25 7.47 -10.10
C ILE A 838 -52.74 7.40 -9.85
N ASP A 839 -51.95 8.09 -10.67
CA ASP A 839 -50.50 8.05 -10.58
C ASP A 839 -49.96 9.19 -9.70
N VAL A 840 -49.02 8.88 -8.81
CA VAL A 840 -48.22 9.83 -8.02
C VAL A 840 -46.79 9.73 -8.52
N ILE A 841 -46.37 10.69 -9.34
CA ILE A 841 -45.07 10.68 -10.01
C ILE A 841 -44.19 11.79 -9.45
N ASN A 842 -42.98 11.44 -9.03
CA ASN A 842 -41.95 12.38 -8.59
C ASN A 842 -40.68 12.18 -9.45
N GLY A 843 -40.27 13.20 -10.21
CA GLY A 843 -39.09 13.18 -11.07
C GLY A 843 -37.80 13.03 -10.29
N GLY A 844 -37.60 13.87 -9.28
CA GLY A 844 -36.41 13.82 -8.42
C GLY A 844 -35.51 15.01 -8.67
N SER A 845 -34.24 14.78 -8.98
CA SER A 845 -33.33 15.83 -9.46
C SER A 845 -32.93 15.51 -10.89
N GLY A 846 -32.74 16.52 -11.73
CA GLY A 846 -32.46 16.31 -13.15
C GLY A 846 -33.45 17.07 -14.01
N ALA A 847 -33.33 16.97 -15.32
CA ALA A 847 -34.34 17.48 -16.24
C ALA A 847 -35.26 16.33 -16.64
N ASP A 848 -36.37 16.19 -15.93
CA ASP A 848 -37.24 15.01 -16.02
C ASP A 848 -38.36 15.18 -17.05
N VAL A 849 -38.80 14.07 -17.63
CA VAL A 849 -39.97 13.99 -18.51
C VAL A 849 -41.03 13.12 -17.85
N ILE A 850 -42.12 13.74 -17.43
CA ILE A 850 -43.19 13.11 -16.65
C ILE A 850 -44.49 13.09 -17.45
N THR A 851 -45.06 11.91 -17.65
CA THR A 851 -46.39 11.72 -18.24
C THR A 851 -47.29 11.02 -17.23
N GLY A 852 -48.32 11.70 -16.71
CA GLY A 852 -49.26 11.11 -15.74
C GLY A 852 -50.05 9.94 -16.33
N GLY A 853 -50.69 10.17 -17.48
CA GLY A 853 -51.50 9.18 -18.16
C GLY A 853 -52.96 9.60 -18.21
N LEU A 854 -53.89 8.65 -18.05
CA LEU A 854 -55.30 8.94 -17.76
C LEU A 854 -55.49 8.80 -16.26
N GLY A 855 -56.27 9.68 -15.64
CA GLY A 855 -56.46 9.58 -14.20
C GLY A 855 -56.52 10.94 -13.56
N ALA A 856 -56.60 10.99 -12.23
CA ALA A 856 -56.42 12.24 -11.51
C ALA A 856 -55.04 12.22 -10.85
N ASP A 857 -54.02 12.55 -11.63
CA ASP A 857 -52.63 12.30 -11.26
C ASP A 857 -52.04 13.44 -10.42
N VAL A 858 -51.00 13.12 -9.64
CA VAL A 858 -50.20 14.09 -8.88
C VAL A 858 -48.75 13.99 -9.33
N LEU A 859 -48.28 15.03 -10.02
CA LEU A 859 -46.98 15.10 -10.65
C LEU A 859 -46.10 16.11 -9.90
N THR A 860 -44.85 15.72 -9.61
CA THR A 860 -43.84 16.56 -8.98
C THR A 860 -42.58 16.46 -9.84
N GLY A 861 -42.07 17.60 -10.33
CA GLY A 861 -40.85 17.61 -11.16
C GLY A 861 -39.61 17.46 -10.28
N GLY A 862 -39.57 18.23 -9.20
CA GLY A 862 -38.44 18.28 -8.30
C GLY A 862 -37.42 19.34 -8.72
N ALA A 863 -36.14 19.00 -8.70
CA ALA A 863 -35.07 19.94 -8.95
C ALA A 863 -34.54 19.84 -10.39
N GLY A 864 -34.90 20.81 -11.23
CA GLY A 864 -34.29 20.97 -12.53
C GLY A 864 -35.16 21.75 -13.49
N ALA A 865 -35.18 21.35 -14.75
CA ALA A 865 -36.04 21.94 -15.77
C ALA A 865 -36.89 20.83 -16.36
N ASP A 866 -38.09 20.66 -15.80
CA ASP A 866 -38.87 19.45 -15.99
C ASP A 866 -39.94 19.64 -17.06
N THR A 867 -40.29 18.56 -17.75
CA THR A 867 -41.31 18.54 -18.79
C THR A 867 -42.48 17.67 -18.37
N PHE A 868 -43.61 18.29 -18.10
CA PHE A 868 -44.88 17.61 -17.86
C PHE A 868 -45.62 17.42 -19.18
N ALA A 869 -45.72 16.18 -19.64
CA ALA A 869 -46.31 15.81 -20.91
C ALA A 869 -47.70 15.19 -20.73
N PHE A 870 -48.69 15.75 -21.43
CA PHE A 870 -50.06 15.29 -21.42
C PHE A 870 -50.42 14.75 -22.81
N ALA A 871 -50.72 13.44 -22.88
CA ALA A 871 -51.24 12.82 -24.09
C ALA A 871 -52.67 13.32 -24.39
N THR A 872 -53.15 13.18 -25.62
CA THR A 872 -54.56 13.46 -25.96
C THR A 872 -55.48 12.66 -25.04
N ASN A 873 -56.35 13.36 -24.29
CA ASN A 873 -57.29 12.83 -23.28
C ASN A 873 -56.69 12.48 -21.89
N GLY A 874 -55.47 12.91 -21.56
CA GLY A 874 -54.89 12.65 -20.22
C GLY A 874 -55.67 13.29 -19.07
N SER A 875 -55.70 14.63 -19.04
CA SER A 875 -56.36 15.42 -17.99
C SER A 875 -57.70 16.03 -18.44
N ILE A 876 -58.71 15.20 -18.69
CA ILE A 876 -60.00 15.64 -19.26
C ILE A 876 -60.84 16.44 -18.26
N VAL A 877 -61.34 17.59 -18.73
CA VAL A 877 -62.23 18.45 -17.96
C VAL A 877 -63.44 17.69 -17.41
N GLY A 878 -63.57 17.66 -16.07
CA GLY A 878 -64.74 17.12 -15.37
C GLY A 878 -64.70 15.62 -15.09
N THR A 879 -63.67 14.89 -15.52
CA THR A 879 -63.48 13.47 -15.22
C THR A 879 -62.18 13.21 -14.47
N SER A 880 -61.07 13.77 -14.95
CA SER A 880 -59.70 13.47 -14.55
C SER A 880 -58.91 14.76 -14.56
N LEU A 881 -58.61 15.33 -13.39
CA LEU A 881 -57.83 16.56 -13.26
C LEU A 881 -56.48 16.23 -12.67
N ASP A 882 -55.44 16.39 -13.48
CA ASP A 882 -54.05 16.24 -13.07
C ASP A 882 -53.56 17.48 -12.34
N LYS A 883 -52.68 17.25 -11.36
CA LYS A 883 -52.10 18.28 -10.50
C LYS A 883 -50.60 18.24 -10.59
N ILE A 884 -49.99 19.37 -10.89
CA ILE A 884 -48.56 19.59 -10.73
C ILE A 884 -48.34 20.26 -9.37
N ALA A 885 -47.59 19.62 -8.49
CA ALA A 885 -47.45 19.99 -7.10
C ALA A 885 -46.45 21.13 -6.86
N ASP A 886 -45.44 21.28 -7.73
CA ASP A 886 -44.27 22.12 -7.51
C ASP A 886 -43.82 22.95 -8.72
N PHE A 887 -44.72 23.16 -9.69
CA PHE A 887 -44.40 23.84 -10.96
C PHE A 887 -43.61 25.14 -10.74
N ASN A 888 -42.35 25.14 -11.19
CA ASN A 888 -41.41 26.21 -10.97
C ASN A 888 -41.50 27.22 -12.12
N THR A 889 -41.91 28.45 -11.82
CA THR A 889 -41.96 29.53 -12.83
C THR A 889 -40.60 30.22 -13.04
N GLY A 890 -39.60 29.93 -12.20
CA GLY A 890 -38.26 30.54 -12.20
C GLY A 890 -37.11 29.59 -12.61
N GLY A 891 -37.35 28.28 -12.60
CA GLY A 891 -36.66 27.23 -13.36
C GLY A 891 -37.50 26.90 -14.58
N SER A 892 -36.93 26.39 -15.66
CA SER A 892 -37.58 26.37 -16.97
C SER A 892 -38.59 25.22 -17.16
N ASP A 893 -39.51 24.98 -16.23
CA ASP A 893 -40.48 23.88 -16.35
C ASP A 893 -41.42 24.11 -17.55
N ILE A 894 -41.76 23.01 -18.22
CA ILE A 894 -42.50 23.01 -19.49
C ILE A 894 -43.75 22.14 -19.34
N LEU A 895 -44.89 22.66 -19.79
CA LEU A 895 -46.09 21.86 -20.06
C LEU A 895 -46.18 21.58 -21.55
N THR A 896 -46.43 20.33 -21.92
CA THR A 896 -46.68 19.93 -23.31
C THR A 896 -48.02 19.19 -23.43
N PHE A 897 -48.83 19.58 -24.41
CA PHE A 897 -50.11 18.94 -24.73
C PHE A 897 -50.04 18.34 -26.14
N GLY A 898 -49.90 17.01 -26.26
CA GLY A 898 -49.75 16.31 -27.55
C GLY A 898 -48.53 16.72 -28.40
N ALA A 899 -48.49 16.30 -29.68
CA ALA A 899 -47.38 16.59 -30.62
C ALA A 899 -47.38 18.02 -31.20
N ASN A 900 -48.34 18.85 -30.81
CA ASN A 900 -48.54 20.19 -31.31
C ASN A 900 -49.13 20.99 -30.16
N THR A 901 -48.41 22.04 -29.75
CA THR A 901 -48.94 23.38 -29.42
C THR A 901 -48.18 24.01 -28.25
N VAL A 902 -47.31 24.97 -28.56
CA VAL A 902 -47.18 26.16 -27.70
C VAL A 902 -47.68 27.30 -28.57
N LEU A 903 -48.80 27.94 -28.23
CA LEU A 903 -49.46 28.91 -29.12
C LEU A 903 -49.78 30.26 -28.48
N GLN A 904 -49.70 31.26 -29.38
CA GLN A 904 -49.76 32.69 -29.19
C GLN A 904 -51.15 33.20 -28.81
N ALA A 905 -51.17 34.23 -27.96
CA ALA A 905 -52.33 35.08 -27.81
C ALA A 905 -52.49 36.05 -28.99
N ALA A 906 -53.72 36.17 -29.50
CA ALA A 906 -54.35 37.45 -29.86
C ALA A 906 -55.81 37.25 -30.29
N ASP A 907 -56.76 37.56 -29.40
CA ASP A 907 -57.84 38.47 -29.79
C ASP A 907 -57.72 39.73 -28.91
N THR A 908 -57.58 40.87 -29.58
CA THR A 908 -57.37 42.20 -28.99
C THR A 908 -58.54 43.11 -29.29
N THR A 909 -59.77 42.61 -29.27
CA THR A 909 -60.95 43.43 -29.52
C THR A 909 -61.94 43.44 -28.35
N ALA A 910 -62.41 44.65 -28.05
CA ALA A 910 -63.26 44.99 -26.92
C ALA A 910 -64.59 44.21 -26.94
N LEU A 911 -65.03 43.83 -25.73
CA LEU A 911 -66.40 43.48 -25.31
C LEU A 911 -67.43 43.39 -26.45
N VAL A 912 -67.63 42.19 -26.98
CA VAL A 912 -68.89 41.86 -27.66
C VAL A 912 -69.88 41.46 -26.57
N ALA A 913 -71.01 42.16 -26.47
CA ALA A 913 -72.10 41.76 -25.59
C ALA A 913 -72.58 40.36 -26.03
N GLY A 914 -72.16 39.32 -25.31
CA GLY A 914 -72.45 37.91 -25.60
C GLY A 914 -71.31 36.91 -25.33
N SER A 915 -70.06 37.33 -25.13
CA SER A 915 -68.93 36.43 -24.77
C SER A 915 -68.93 36.08 -23.28
N ASN A 916 -68.56 34.86 -22.92
CA ASN A 916 -68.68 34.34 -21.55
C ASN A 916 -67.48 34.70 -20.64
N VAL A 917 -66.29 34.98 -21.22
CA VAL A 917 -65.07 35.36 -20.47
C VAL A 917 -64.24 36.44 -21.20
N GLN A 918 -63.18 36.95 -20.56
CA GLN A 918 -62.22 37.91 -21.15
C GLN A 918 -60.79 37.36 -21.04
N GLN A 919 -60.06 37.25 -22.16
CA GLN A 919 -58.66 36.79 -22.20
C GLN A 919 -57.69 37.95 -22.49
N SER A 920 -56.55 37.98 -21.78
CA SER A 920 -55.45 38.91 -22.05
C SER A 920 -54.54 38.44 -23.18
N ALA A 921 -53.68 39.34 -23.70
CA ALA A 921 -52.61 38.99 -24.64
C ALA A 921 -51.54 38.03 -24.05
N GLY A 922 -51.63 37.66 -22.77
CA GLY A 922 -50.77 36.66 -22.14
C GLY A 922 -51.41 35.28 -22.00
N GLY A 923 -52.71 35.13 -22.28
CA GLY A 923 -53.48 33.91 -22.06
C GLY A 923 -54.34 33.90 -20.78
N LEU A 924 -54.16 34.88 -19.88
CA LEU A 924 -54.92 34.99 -18.63
C LEU A 924 -56.40 35.29 -18.89
N VAL A 925 -57.30 34.48 -18.32
CA VAL A 925 -58.76 34.63 -18.38
C VAL A 925 -59.29 35.29 -17.11
N THR A 926 -60.20 36.23 -17.29
CA THR A 926 -60.99 36.85 -16.22
C THR A 926 -62.48 36.60 -16.43
N PHE A 927 -63.20 36.40 -15.33
CA PHE A 927 -64.58 35.93 -15.33
C PHE A 927 -65.57 36.99 -14.84
N HIS A 928 -66.85 36.81 -15.17
CA HIS A 928 -67.90 37.63 -14.61
C HIS A 928 -68.06 37.34 -13.10
N ALA A 929 -68.57 38.32 -12.34
CA ALA A 929 -68.75 38.18 -10.90
C ALA A 929 -69.68 37.01 -10.49
N ASN A 930 -70.52 36.53 -11.41
CA ASN A 930 -71.43 35.41 -11.19
C ASN A 930 -70.73 34.04 -11.36
N ASP A 931 -69.60 33.98 -12.05
CA ASP A 931 -68.82 32.76 -12.27
C ASP A 931 -67.82 32.58 -11.12
N ASN A 932 -68.35 32.41 -9.92
CA ASN A 932 -67.60 32.48 -8.67
C ASN A 932 -67.21 31.11 -8.09
N THR A 933 -67.48 30.02 -8.82
CA THR A 933 -67.03 28.67 -8.46
C THR A 933 -66.18 28.10 -9.59
N PHE A 934 -65.27 27.17 -9.26
CA PHE A 934 -64.45 26.47 -10.25
C PHE A 934 -65.28 25.90 -11.42
N ALA A 935 -66.38 25.21 -11.12
CA ALA A 935 -67.26 24.64 -12.14
C ALA A 935 -67.90 25.70 -13.05
N LEU A 936 -68.29 26.85 -12.51
CA LEU A 936 -68.84 27.95 -13.31
C LEU A 936 -67.77 28.62 -14.18
N LYS A 937 -66.54 28.76 -13.66
CA LYS A 937 -65.40 29.30 -14.42
C LYS A 937 -65.04 28.41 -15.60
N VAL A 938 -64.92 27.10 -15.38
CA VAL A 938 -64.65 26.12 -16.45
C VAL A 938 -65.79 26.12 -17.48
N ALA A 939 -67.05 26.12 -17.03
CA ALA A 939 -68.20 26.19 -17.93
C ALA A 939 -68.21 27.48 -18.76
N ALA A 940 -67.76 28.61 -18.20
CA ALA A 940 -67.66 29.88 -18.91
C ALA A 940 -66.57 29.85 -20.00
N ILE A 941 -65.42 29.21 -19.75
CA ILE A 941 -64.37 28.99 -20.77
C ILE A 941 -64.89 28.09 -21.89
N GLN A 942 -65.47 26.95 -21.54
CA GLN A 942 -66.01 25.98 -22.51
C GLN A 942 -67.18 26.51 -23.34
N ALA A 943 -67.95 27.46 -22.81
CA ALA A 943 -69.01 28.10 -23.55
C ALA A 943 -68.52 29.27 -24.43
N ASP A 944 -67.23 29.63 -24.35
CA ASP A 944 -66.63 30.67 -25.18
C ASP A 944 -66.07 30.08 -26.47
N THR A 945 -66.69 30.43 -27.60
CA THR A 945 -66.35 29.85 -28.92
C THR A 945 -64.93 30.13 -29.40
N GLN A 946 -64.23 31.11 -28.81
CA GLN A 946 -62.84 31.41 -29.16
C GLN A 946 -61.84 30.61 -28.33
N LEU A 947 -62.15 30.37 -27.05
CA LEU A 947 -61.30 29.54 -26.18
C LEU A 947 -61.56 28.05 -26.35
N ASP A 948 -62.76 27.66 -26.77
CA ASP A 948 -63.13 26.30 -27.20
C ASP A 948 -62.76 26.03 -28.68
N ALA A 949 -62.03 26.94 -29.33
CA ALA A 949 -61.51 26.70 -30.67
C ALA A 949 -60.31 25.74 -30.59
N ALA A 950 -60.23 24.80 -31.53
CA ALA A 950 -59.22 23.74 -31.52
C ALA A 950 -57.78 24.23 -31.28
N ASN A 951 -57.10 23.60 -30.31
CA ASN A 951 -55.74 23.94 -29.87
C ASN A 951 -55.58 25.36 -29.27
N SER A 952 -56.62 25.91 -28.65
CA SER A 952 -56.54 27.17 -27.91
C SER A 952 -56.15 26.91 -26.46
N THR A 953 -55.19 27.68 -25.94
CA THR A 953 -54.74 27.57 -24.55
C THR A 953 -55.10 28.82 -23.77
N ALA A 954 -55.50 28.63 -22.52
CA ALA A 954 -55.86 29.71 -21.62
C ALA A 954 -55.48 29.33 -20.17
N PHE A 955 -55.35 30.30 -19.28
CA PHE A 955 -55.17 29.99 -17.87
C PHE A 955 -55.91 30.96 -16.96
N PHE A 956 -56.21 30.52 -15.75
CA PHE A 956 -56.88 31.33 -14.75
C PHE A 956 -56.54 30.91 -13.32
N GLU A 957 -56.84 31.77 -12.35
CA GLU A 957 -56.64 31.46 -10.94
C GLU A 957 -57.96 31.14 -10.22
N ASP A 958 -57.94 30.11 -9.38
CA ASP A 958 -59.00 29.78 -8.44
C ASP A 958 -58.41 29.25 -7.14
N ALA A 959 -58.95 29.71 -6.00
CA ALA A 959 -58.57 29.25 -4.67
C ALA A 959 -57.06 29.26 -4.32
N GLY A 960 -56.24 30.08 -4.99
CA GLY A 960 -54.79 30.17 -4.75
C GLY A 960 -53.94 29.25 -5.64
N ASN A 961 -54.55 28.60 -6.64
CA ASN A 961 -53.88 27.78 -7.65
C ASN A 961 -54.11 28.36 -9.05
N THR A 962 -53.22 28.03 -9.99
CA THR A 962 -53.38 28.38 -11.41
C THR A 962 -53.86 27.15 -12.17
N TYR A 963 -54.83 27.31 -13.07
CA TYR A 963 -55.36 26.25 -13.91
C TYR A 963 -55.07 26.57 -15.37
N VAL A 964 -54.45 25.64 -16.08
CA VAL A 964 -54.17 25.75 -17.51
C VAL A 964 -55.18 24.91 -18.27
N TYR A 965 -55.97 25.57 -19.11
CA TYR A 965 -56.94 24.95 -20.01
C TYR A 965 -56.36 24.87 -21.41
N ASN A 966 -56.52 23.72 -22.06
CA ASN A 966 -56.16 23.50 -23.46
C ASN A 966 -57.33 22.86 -24.20
N ALA A 967 -57.89 23.57 -25.18
CA ALA A 967 -58.95 23.04 -26.02
C ALA A 967 -58.43 21.91 -26.90
N GLY A 968 -59.19 20.83 -26.96
CA GLY A 968 -58.86 19.65 -27.74
C GLY A 968 -58.88 19.89 -29.26
N ALA A 969 -58.64 18.83 -30.03
CA ALA A 969 -58.69 18.87 -31.49
C ALA A 969 -60.09 18.53 -32.04
N ALA A 970 -60.92 17.86 -31.24
CA ALA A 970 -62.29 17.53 -31.61
C ALA A 970 -63.24 18.74 -31.44
N THR A 971 -64.38 18.70 -32.12
CA THR A 971 -65.43 19.71 -31.92
C THR A 971 -66.24 19.37 -30.67
N GLY A 972 -66.21 20.26 -29.68
CA GLY A 972 -66.90 20.12 -28.39
C GLY A 972 -66.02 19.49 -27.31
N ASN A 973 -66.47 19.59 -26.06
CA ASN A 973 -65.62 19.54 -24.87
C ASN A 973 -65.10 18.15 -24.42
N ILE A 974 -65.00 17.19 -25.32
CA ILE A 974 -64.73 15.77 -24.99
C ILE A 974 -63.24 15.45 -24.85
N ASP A 975 -62.37 16.27 -25.42
CA ASP A 975 -60.91 16.14 -25.39
C ASP A 975 -60.22 17.41 -24.85
N ASP A 976 -61.00 18.33 -24.27
CA ASP A 976 -60.48 19.49 -23.55
C ASP A 976 -59.72 19.05 -22.31
N GLN A 977 -58.56 19.67 -22.11
CA GLN A 977 -57.68 19.36 -21.01
C GLN A 977 -57.61 20.53 -20.03
N ILE A 978 -57.55 20.20 -18.75
CA ILE A 978 -57.29 21.18 -17.69
C ILE A 978 -56.28 20.62 -16.72
N VAL A 979 -55.27 21.39 -16.35
CA VAL A 979 -54.22 20.97 -15.41
C VAL A 979 -54.14 22.00 -14.28
N GLU A 980 -54.05 21.52 -13.04
CA GLU A 980 -53.86 22.35 -11.85
C GLU A 980 -52.37 22.54 -11.56
N LEU A 981 -51.92 23.78 -11.48
CA LEU A 981 -50.61 24.17 -10.97
C LEU A 981 -50.78 24.62 -9.51
N THR A 982 -50.44 23.74 -8.59
CA THR A 982 -50.70 23.91 -7.16
C THR A 982 -49.83 25.03 -6.59
N GLY A 983 -50.42 25.99 -5.87
CA GLY A 983 -49.70 27.08 -5.20
C GLY A 983 -49.09 28.14 -6.13
N VAL A 984 -49.19 27.98 -7.45
CA VAL A 984 -48.74 28.97 -8.43
C VAL A 984 -49.76 30.10 -8.53
N THR A 985 -49.30 31.34 -8.29
CA THR A 985 -50.11 32.56 -8.39
C THR A 985 -49.31 33.69 -9.04
N GLY A 986 -50.00 34.66 -9.63
CA GLY A 986 -49.39 35.82 -10.29
C GLY A 986 -48.81 35.53 -11.67
N LEU A 987 -49.20 34.43 -12.33
CA LEU A 987 -48.77 34.12 -13.69
C LEU A 987 -49.33 35.18 -14.66
N ALA A 988 -48.46 35.88 -15.40
CA ALA A 988 -48.88 36.99 -16.25
C ALA A 988 -49.01 36.60 -17.73
N THR A 989 -48.19 35.64 -18.19
CA THR A 989 -48.09 35.25 -19.61
C THR A 989 -47.65 33.79 -19.74
N ILE A 990 -48.22 33.06 -20.69
CA ILE A 990 -47.67 31.78 -21.19
C ILE A 990 -46.86 32.06 -22.47
N THR A 991 -45.64 31.52 -22.57
CA THR A 991 -44.74 31.78 -23.70
C THR A 991 -44.60 30.59 -24.64
N ALA A 992 -44.91 30.86 -25.91
CA ALA A 992 -44.42 30.25 -27.15
C ALA A 992 -43.06 29.50 -27.17
N GLY A 993 -42.94 28.20 -26.90
CA GLY A 993 -41.73 27.40 -27.16
C GLY A 993 -41.78 26.69 -28.52
N ALA A 994 -40.66 26.56 -29.24
CA ALA A 994 -40.59 25.68 -30.41
C ALA A 994 -40.70 24.22 -29.95
N ALA A 995 -41.48 23.40 -30.63
CA ALA A 995 -41.56 21.97 -30.34
C ALA A 995 -40.18 21.33 -30.51
N THR A 996 -39.47 21.10 -29.40
CA THR A 996 -38.36 20.16 -29.38
C THR A 996 -38.97 18.77 -29.45
N THR A 997 -38.58 18.01 -30.47
CA THR A 997 -38.98 16.61 -30.62
C THR A 997 -38.61 15.88 -29.34
N ILE A 998 -39.62 15.40 -28.61
CA ILE A 998 -39.45 14.47 -27.50
C ILE A 998 -38.86 13.20 -28.14
N ALA A 999 -37.61 12.88 -27.78
CA ALA A 999 -36.82 11.81 -28.41
C ALA A 999 -37.17 10.44 -27.82
#